data_AF-A0A5C7DRU2-F1
#
_entry.id   AF-A0A5C7DRU2-F1
#
_cell.length_a   1.000
_cell.length_b   1.000
_cell.length_c   1.000
_cell.angle_alpha   90.00
_cell.angle_beta   90.00
_cell.angle_gamma   90.00
#
_symmetry.space_group_name_H-M   'P 1'
#
loop_
_entity.id
_entity.type
_entity.pdbx_description
1 polymer ?
#
loop_
_entity_poly.entity_id
_entity_poly.type
_entity_poly.pdbx_seq_one_letter_code
_entity_poly.pdbx_strand_id
1 'polypeptide(L)'
;MHINGNKVNSIIQWGGGFNINKGESVNFGGNSKNYLNIAHGTNKSTIAGLLNANGKNVFLINPNGVIIEKSGIINANRFVASTSSMSNADMWKFAKLNENQGATFSPVFKPQKAGSVVNMGNINANDVLLIGHKVSIDGGNIHGMHSANTSGNALKNPSNNTASKVHLVGNEVNIQVDGIKSNSIIASAYSKGALQQSTTSYYNYGGKGLNFTTQEYDNIENKANKKLVTQDKFEKHATIGSVKDWFYFAKGWNDDKNNMRNFFSTYKLTSDIDFGGNQGKNYANYCISQGQCTSMIIGSANNNTFNKNFDGQGFTLKNINIDVENIDYAGIFGNVSYSDIRNIKVDYMGGRINGNNVRYMGGFVGNSLHNGSFFSDISIKNIDFINNNSNSFFIGGFAGIAGGNFTKIYIDNINNILGKSSSGYGGIGGFAGNAKGNFENIAINSINNITLKVNGPAHAGGFAGQLFTGEYVKNVYMENVKNVKVDAAGAFAAVGGMFGEIGNNTNFDHIYIKGLENIYVDNKYAQAGSYAGSFAGRSYKVTAVFQNIAIEGKININANATQSAYAGGFLGCNGVFNMGSCGAQGGNNGAYIHNVYLYFKEGSNVKAKSYWDQAYGGESYANIFIANENNKNISNANIYHYINDFNKNDYIQDKINIHTYTDETQANAYKDFLSKAN
;
A
#
# COMPACT_ATOMS: atom_id res chain seq x y z
N MET A 1 23.16 31.31 21.38
CA MET A 1 24.10 31.08 22.50
C MET A 1 25.55 31.11 22.00
N HIS A 2 26.47 31.73 22.74
CA HIS A 2 27.92 31.72 22.46
C HIS A 2 28.67 31.06 23.62
N ILE A 3 29.60 30.16 23.31
CA ILE A 3 30.37 29.39 24.31
C ILE A 3 31.86 29.58 24.04
N ASN A 4 32.57 30.21 24.98
CA ASN A 4 34.00 30.45 24.91
C ASN A 4 34.73 29.65 26.00
N GLY A 5 35.51 28.66 25.59
CA GLY A 5 36.37 27.88 26.47
C GLY A 5 37.78 28.47 26.56
N ASN A 6 38.37 28.44 27.76
CA ASN A 6 39.66 29.10 28.04
C ASN A 6 40.86 28.13 28.08
N LYS A 7 40.61 26.82 28.08
CA LYS A 7 41.66 25.77 28.11
C LYS A 7 41.83 25.16 26.71
N VAL A 8 42.59 24.07 26.57
CA VAL A 8 42.66 23.30 25.31
C VAL A 8 41.38 22.48 25.10
N ASN A 9 40.91 21.84 26.17
CA ASN A 9 39.69 21.04 26.20
C ASN A 9 38.68 21.64 27.17
N SER A 10 37.42 21.74 26.73
CA SER A 10 36.29 22.17 27.56
C SER A 10 35.28 21.05 27.69
N ILE A 11 34.78 20.85 28.92
CA ILE A 11 33.72 19.89 29.23
C ILE A 11 32.51 20.68 29.72
N ILE A 12 31.34 20.42 29.14
CA ILE A 12 30.09 21.10 29.46
C ILE A 12 29.03 20.03 29.68
N GLN A 13 28.34 20.12 30.81
CA GLN A 13 27.27 19.20 31.18
C GLN A 13 25.93 19.91 31.08
N TRP A 14 24.97 19.28 30.43
CA TRP A 14 23.66 19.85 30.10
C TRP A 14 22.56 19.06 30.79
N GLY A 15 21.66 19.75 31.50
CA GLY A 15 20.42 19.16 32.02
C GLY A 15 19.33 19.20 30.94
N GLY A 16 18.72 18.06 30.63
CA GLY A 16 17.55 18.01 29.74
C GLY A 16 17.86 17.93 28.24
N GLY A 17 19.06 17.49 27.86
CA GLY A 17 19.50 17.38 26.47
C GLY A 17 20.38 18.55 26.00
N PHE A 18 21.05 18.38 24.86
CA PHE A 18 21.66 19.49 24.11
C PHE A 18 20.78 19.78 22.91
N ASN A 19 19.96 20.84 22.99
CA ASN A 19 18.95 21.14 21.98
C ASN A 19 19.22 22.50 21.33
N ILE A 20 19.08 22.57 20.00
CA ILE A 20 19.13 23.81 19.22
C ILE A 20 17.87 23.87 18.37
N ASN A 21 16.93 24.72 18.75
CA ASN A 21 15.66 24.86 18.03
C ASN A 21 15.86 25.50 16.64
N LYS A 22 14.89 25.32 15.76
CA LYS A 22 14.90 25.96 14.43
C LYS A 22 15.00 27.48 14.58
N GLY A 23 15.93 28.09 13.85
CA GLY A 23 16.22 29.53 13.93
C GLY A 23 17.23 29.91 15.02
N GLU A 24 17.48 29.03 15.98
CA GLU A 24 18.48 29.25 17.03
C GLU A 24 19.89 28.84 16.59
N SER A 25 20.89 29.36 17.31
CA SER A 25 22.29 29.00 17.07
C SER A 25 23.09 28.80 18.35
N VAL A 26 24.05 27.86 18.29
CA VAL A 26 25.13 27.70 19.28
C VAL A 26 26.46 27.90 18.55
N ASN A 27 27.25 28.85 19.04
CA ASN A 27 28.54 29.22 18.47
C ASN A 27 29.66 28.90 19.46
N PHE A 28 30.58 28.00 19.10
CA PHE A 28 31.77 27.71 19.89
C PHE A 28 32.95 28.59 19.47
N GLY A 29 33.62 29.22 20.43
CA GLY A 29 34.71 30.18 20.22
C GLY A 29 35.90 29.95 21.16
N GLY A 30 36.54 31.03 21.61
CA GLY A 30 37.62 30.99 22.62
C GLY A 30 38.87 30.18 22.24
N ASN A 31 39.67 29.90 23.26
CA ASN A 31 40.96 29.21 23.16
C ASN A 31 40.79 27.70 22.99
N SER A 32 39.70 27.13 23.53
CA SER A 32 39.42 25.69 23.44
C SER A 32 39.36 25.20 22.01
N LYS A 33 39.96 24.04 21.81
CA LYS A 33 40.06 23.30 20.55
C LYS A 33 39.04 22.17 20.49
N ASN A 34 38.73 21.61 21.65
CA ASN A 34 37.87 20.45 21.81
C ASN A 34 36.75 20.76 22.83
N TYR A 35 35.50 20.59 22.41
CA TYR A 35 34.31 20.81 23.24
C TYR A 35 33.53 19.51 23.46
N LEU A 36 33.64 18.95 24.66
CA LEU A 36 32.88 17.77 25.09
C LEU A 36 31.60 18.20 25.79
N ASN A 37 30.47 17.98 25.12
CA ASN A 37 29.12 18.29 25.58
C ASN A 37 28.45 16.99 26.01
N ILE A 38 28.06 16.89 27.28
CA ILE A 38 27.43 15.70 27.84
C ILE A 38 26.04 16.07 28.32
N ALA A 39 25.03 15.45 27.72
CA ALA A 39 23.65 15.64 28.11
C ALA A 39 23.21 14.57 29.12
N HIS A 40 22.59 15.03 30.20
CA HIS A 40 22.02 14.21 31.26
C HIS A 40 20.50 14.29 31.26
N GLY A 41 19.88 13.37 32.00
CA GLY A 41 18.43 13.24 32.13
C GLY A 41 17.86 12.21 31.17
N THR A 42 16.58 12.35 30.83
CA THR A 42 15.81 11.40 30.00
C THR A 42 15.57 11.89 28.57
N ASN A 43 15.92 13.15 28.27
CA ASN A 43 15.64 13.76 26.97
C ASN A 43 16.77 13.48 25.96
N LYS A 44 16.36 13.24 24.71
CA LYS A 44 17.25 13.22 23.54
C LYS A 44 17.80 14.61 23.23
N SER A 45 18.92 14.67 22.52
CA SER A 45 19.46 15.90 21.95
C SER A 45 18.92 16.11 20.54
N THR A 46 18.36 17.29 20.25
CA THR A 46 17.75 17.63 18.96
C THR A 46 18.38 18.90 18.40
N ILE A 47 18.98 18.80 17.21
CA ILE A 47 19.60 19.92 16.50
C ILE A 47 18.74 20.23 15.27
N ALA A 48 17.91 21.26 15.37
CA ALA A 48 17.08 21.81 14.30
C ALA A 48 17.55 23.19 13.81
N GLY A 49 18.39 23.88 14.60
CA GLY A 49 19.06 25.13 14.25
C GLY A 49 20.54 24.93 13.89
N LEU A 50 21.36 25.95 14.13
CA LEU A 50 22.77 26.00 13.74
C LEU A 50 23.72 25.70 14.90
N LEU A 51 24.55 24.68 14.77
CA LEU A 51 25.76 24.47 15.56
C LEU A 51 26.96 24.91 14.72
N ASN A 52 27.58 26.04 15.07
CA ASN A 52 28.78 26.51 14.40
C ASN A 52 29.98 26.51 15.35
N ALA A 53 31.00 25.72 15.02
CA ALA A 53 32.16 25.52 15.86
C ALA A 53 33.42 26.24 15.38
N ASN A 54 33.37 27.07 14.33
CA ASN A 54 34.50 27.91 13.89
C ASN A 54 35.85 27.17 13.81
N GLY A 55 35.87 26.00 13.16
CA GLY A 55 37.09 25.18 13.03
C GLY A 55 37.49 24.37 14.26
N LYS A 56 36.65 24.32 15.31
CA LYS A 56 36.89 23.51 16.53
C LYS A 56 36.23 22.12 16.42
N ASN A 57 36.62 21.24 17.34
CA ASN A 57 36.07 19.88 17.46
C ASN A 57 34.94 19.85 18.49
N VAL A 58 33.83 19.21 18.15
CA VAL A 58 32.64 19.10 19.01
C VAL A 58 32.28 17.64 19.21
N PHE A 59 32.17 17.24 20.47
CA PHE A 59 31.75 15.92 20.90
C PHE A 59 30.44 16.07 21.66
N LEU A 60 29.40 15.37 21.24
CA LEU A 60 28.07 15.37 21.86
C LEU A 60 27.73 13.97 22.34
N ILE A 61 27.63 13.80 23.65
CA ILE A 61 27.31 12.53 24.30
C ILE A 61 25.90 12.63 24.89
N ASN A 62 24.96 11.82 24.41
CA ASN A 62 23.63 11.71 25.00
C ASN A 62 23.09 10.26 24.90
N PRO A 63 23.05 9.51 26.02
CA PRO A 63 22.53 8.14 26.03
C PRO A 63 21.09 7.95 25.54
N ASN A 64 20.26 9.01 25.60
CA ASN A 64 18.87 8.96 25.17
C ASN A 64 18.69 9.15 23.66
N GLY A 65 19.75 9.53 22.94
CA GLY A 65 19.74 9.72 21.49
C GLY A 65 20.13 11.11 21.03
N VAL A 66 20.55 11.20 19.77
CA VAL A 66 20.91 12.44 19.08
C VAL A 66 20.22 12.48 17.72
N ILE A 67 19.46 13.55 17.46
CA ILE A 67 18.76 13.77 16.19
C ILE A 67 19.22 15.10 15.60
N ILE A 68 19.71 15.06 14.37
CA ILE A 68 19.90 16.26 13.54
C ILE A 68 18.70 16.31 12.60
N GLU A 69 17.81 17.28 12.82
CA GLU A 69 16.59 17.42 12.02
C GLU A 69 16.88 17.94 10.61
N LYS A 70 15.90 17.90 9.70
CA LYS A 70 16.04 18.36 8.32
C LYS A 70 16.57 19.81 8.20
N SER A 71 16.24 20.68 9.14
CA SER A 71 16.76 22.07 9.18
C SER A 71 18.04 22.23 9.99
N GLY A 72 18.45 21.18 10.71
CA GLY A 72 19.64 21.17 11.55
C GLY A 72 20.91 21.30 10.73
N ILE A 73 21.81 22.16 11.20
CA ILE A 73 23.08 22.45 10.54
C ILE A 73 24.20 22.33 11.56
N ILE A 74 25.24 21.58 11.22
CA ILE A 74 26.46 21.46 11.99
C ILE A 74 27.62 21.91 11.11
N ASN A 75 28.44 22.84 11.59
CA ASN A 75 29.68 23.24 10.94
C ASN A 75 30.83 23.17 11.95
N ALA A 76 31.72 22.19 11.80
CA ALA A 76 32.81 21.94 12.75
C ALA A 76 34.03 21.34 12.06
N ASN A 77 35.22 21.39 12.68
CA ASN A 77 36.36 20.65 12.12
C ASN A 77 36.15 19.14 12.27
N ARG A 78 35.79 18.71 13.49
CA ARG A 78 35.36 17.34 13.79
C ARG A 78 34.04 17.36 14.54
N PHE A 79 33.11 16.50 14.14
CA PHE A 79 31.86 16.29 14.87
C PHE A 79 31.74 14.83 15.32
N VAL A 80 31.54 14.63 16.62
CA VAL A 80 31.30 13.32 17.21
C VAL A 80 29.96 13.34 17.92
N ALA A 81 29.07 12.40 17.61
CA ALA A 81 27.85 12.17 18.36
C ALA A 81 27.83 10.74 18.88
N SER A 82 27.56 10.53 20.18
CA SER A 82 27.51 9.20 20.77
C SER A 82 26.37 9.05 21.76
N THR A 83 25.71 7.89 21.73
CA THR A 83 24.73 7.47 22.76
C THR A 83 25.33 6.56 23.82
N SER A 84 26.65 6.36 23.80
CA SER A 84 27.32 5.62 24.85
C SER A 84 27.62 6.55 26.02
N SER A 85 27.11 6.20 27.21
CA SER A 85 27.34 6.99 28.42
C SER A 85 28.82 7.06 28.78
N MET A 86 29.23 8.20 29.34
CA MET A 86 30.60 8.49 29.72
C MET A 86 30.74 8.52 31.24
N SER A 87 31.82 7.93 31.78
CA SER A 87 32.08 7.95 33.22
C SER A 87 32.76 9.25 33.65
N ASN A 88 32.72 9.56 34.96
CA ASN A 88 33.50 10.66 35.53
C ASN A 88 35.00 10.52 35.24
N ALA A 89 35.54 9.30 35.32
CA ALA A 89 36.94 9.03 35.04
C ALA A 89 37.31 9.35 33.58
N ASP A 90 36.44 8.99 32.63
CA ASP A 90 36.65 9.31 31.20
C ASP A 90 36.60 10.82 30.94
N MET A 91 35.68 11.53 31.59
CA MET A 91 35.63 13.00 31.51
C MET A 91 36.92 13.63 32.02
N TRP A 92 37.41 13.20 33.19
CA TRP A 92 38.67 13.67 33.75
C TRP A 92 39.87 13.35 32.86
N LYS A 93 39.86 12.17 32.23
CA LYS A 93 40.89 11.78 31.26
C LYS A 93 40.87 12.71 30.05
N PHE A 94 39.69 13.02 29.49
CA PHE A 94 39.54 13.95 28.37
C PHE A 94 40.06 15.36 28.70
N ALA A 95 39.74 15.89 29.89
CA ALA A 95 40.19 17.21 30.31
C ALA A 95 41.72 17.36 30.31
N LYS A 96 42.46 16.26 30.57
CA LYS A 96 43.92 16.23 30.67
C LYS A 96 44.65 15.92 29.36
N LEU A 97 43.93 15.59 28.29
CA LEU A 97 44.55 15.33 26.99
C LEU A 97 45.22 16.59 26.43
N ASN A 98 46.32 16.43 25.69
CA ASN A 98 46.83 17.53 24.88
C ASN A 98 45.93 17.79 23.66
N GLU A 99 46.23 18.82 22.87
CA GLU A 99 45.41 19.22 21.71
C GLU A 99 45.21 18.06 20.71
N ASN A 100 46.29 17.36 20.34
CA ASN A 100 46.26 16.28 19.36
C ASN A 100 45.51 15.04 19.88
N GLN A 101 45.74 14.68 21.14
CA GLN A 101 45.02 13.58 21.81
C GLN A 101 43.53 13.89 21.95
N GLY A 102 43.17 15.12 22.33
CA GLY A 102 41.79 15.57 22.43
C GLY A 102 41.10 15.61 21.05
N ALA A 103 41.82 16.06 20.02
CA ALA A 103 41.32 16.11 18.65
C ALA A 103 41.01 14.72 18.08
N THR A 104 41.69 13.68 18.55
CA THR A 104 41.54 12.26 18.14
C THR A 104 40.70 11.43 19.10
N PHE A 105 40.23 12.01 20.20
CA PHE A 105 39.37 11.34 21.19
C PHE A 105 38.16 10.66 20.54
N SER A 106 37.80 9.46 21.01
CA SER A 106 36.70 8.68 20.46
C SER A 106 35.98 7.93 21.59
N PRO A 107 34.67 8.12 21.81
CA PRO A 107 33.92 7.47 22.90
C PRO A 107 33.89 5.95 22.77
N VAL A 108 33.82 5.24 23.90
CA VAL A 108 33.61 3.78 23.89
C VAL A 108 32.20 3.46 23.40
N PHE A 109 32.06 2.59 22.40
CA PHE A 109 30.78 2.05 21.98
C PHE A 109 30.28 0.98 22.97
N LYS A 110 29.06 1.17 23.47
CA LYS A 110 28.37 0.27 24.41
C LYS A 110 27.13 -0.35 23.74
N PRO A 111 27.26 -1.53 23.12
CA PRO A 111 26.22 -2.12 22.24
C PRO A 111 24.87 -2.36 22.92
N GLN A 112 24.85 -2.56 24.24
CA GLN A 112 23.66 -2.85 25.04
C GLN A 112 22.80 -1.61 25.35
N LYS A 113 23.27 -0.40 25.03
CA LYS A 113 22.45 0.82 25.18
C LYS A 113 21.55 0.97 23.95
N ALA A 114 20.36 1.58 24.13
CA ALA A 114 19.31 1.65 23.11
C ALA A 114 19.26 2.97 22.32
N GLY A 115 20.00 4.01 22.74
CA GLY A 115 19.94 5.32 22.08
C GLY A 115 20.44 5.28 20.64
N SER A 116 19.77 6.01 19.75
CA SER A 116 20.12 6.11 18.32
C SER A 116 20.73 7.47 17.95
N VAL A 117 21.51 7.49 16.87
CA VAL A 117 21.96 8.74 16.21
C VAL A 117 21.35 8.80 14.82
N VAL A 118 20.56 9.83 14.55
CA VAL A 118 19.86 10.01 13.27
C VAL A 118 20.23 11.36 12.66
N ASN A 119 20.74 11.35 11.43
CA ASN A 119 21.00 12.55 10.66
C ASN A 119 20.01 12.70 9.51
N MET A 120 19.19 13.75 9.56
CA MET A 120 18.33 14.20 8.46
C MET A 120 18.72 15.59 7.94
N GLY A 121 19.68 16.26 8.60
CA GLY A 121 20.12 17.63 8.29
C GLY A 121 21.50 17.68 7.64
N ASN A 122 22.18 18.81 7.79
CA ASN A 122 23.46 19.08 7.14
C ASN A 122 24.62 19.07 8.14
N ILE A 123 25.51 18.07 8.03
CA ILE A 123 26.77 18.02 8.77
C ILE A 123 27.91 18.43 7.83
N ASN A 124 28.52 19.58 8.10
CA ASN A 124 29.70 20.10 7.41
C ASN A 124 30.89 19.95 8.36
N ALA A 125 31.61 18.83 8.28
CA ALA A 125 32.79 18.57 9.08
C ALA A 125 33.84 17.73 8.34
N ASN A 126 35.12 17.99 8.61
CA ASN A 126 36.21 17.25 8.00
C ASN A 126 36.24 15.80 8.51
N ASP A 127 35.95 15.60 9.80
CA ASP A 127 35.83 14.27 10.39
C ASP A 127 34.49 14.12 11.12
N VAL A 128 33.77 13.02 10.84
CA VAL A 128 32.50 12.69 11.48
C VAL A 128 32.55 11.30 12.09
N LEU A 129 32.15 11.19 13.36
CA LEU A 129 32.00 9.91 14.06
C LEU A 129 30.64 9.86 14.76
N LEU A 130 29.77 8.95 14.31
CA LEU A 130 28.44 8.74 14.89
C LEU A 130 28.38 7.36 15.53
N ILE A 131 27.98 7.30 16.80
CA ILE A 131 27.97 6.06 17.60
C ILE A 131 26.61 5.90 18.28
N GLY A 132 25.94 4.77 18.07
CA GLY A 132 24.74 4.44 18.82
C GLY A 132 24.25 3.02 18.61
N HIS A 133 23.14 2.65 19.26
CA HIS A 133 22.50 1.37 19.00
C HIS A 133 22.18 1.21 17.52
N LYS A 134 21.52 2.24 16.97
CA LYS A 134 21.27 2.45 15.56
C LYS A 134 21.86 3.79 15.14
N VAL A 135 22.56 3.79 14.02
CA VAL A 135 23.07 5.00 13.34
C VAL A 135 22.44 5.07 11.96
N SER A 136 21.74 6.17 11.66
CA SER A 136 20.99 6.32 10.41
C SER A 136 21.29 7.67 9.75
N ILE A 137 21.66 7.64 8.47
CA ILE A 137 21.68 8.82 7.60
C ILE A 137 20.42 8.76 6.73
N ASP A 138 19.41 9.54 7.09
CA ASP A 138 18.05 9.48 6.54
C ASP A 138 17.75 10.77 5.77
N GLY A 139 18.38 10.90 4.60
CA GLY A 139 18.27 12.08 3.72
C GLY A 139 19.15 13.27 4.15
N GLY A 140 19.88 13.16 5.25
CA GLY A 140 20.85 14.16 5.68
C GLY A 140 22.14 14.14 4.87
N ASN A 141 22.81 15.28 4.81
CA ASN A 141 24.09 15.45 4.12
C ASN A 141 25.27 15.38 5.11
N ILE A 142 26.39 14.79 4.68
CA ILE A 142 27.68 14.82 5.40
C ILE A 142 28.79 15.20 4.43
N HIS A 143 29.24 16.44 4.52
CA HIS A 143 30.25 17.05 3.66
C HIS A 143 31.41 17.60 4.52
N GLY A 144 32.48 18.06 3.87
CA GLY A 144 33.59 18.71 4.57
C GLY A 144 33.18 20.01 5.27
N MET A 145 34.00 20.51 6.18
CA MET A 145 33.73 21.79 6.85
C MET A 145 33.70 22.93 5.82
N HIS A 146 32.85 23.94 6.03
CA HIS A 146 32.93 25.17 5.23
C HIS A 146 34.28 25.89 5.42
N SER A 147 34.69 26.65 4.40
CA SER A 147 35.89 27.51 4.48
C SER A 147 35.79 28.50 5.64
N ALA A 148 36.94 28.97 6.12
CA ALA A 148 37.00 30.00 7.16
C ALA A 148 36.19 31.23 6.72
N ASN A 149 35.42 31.80 7.65
CA ASN A 149 34.55 32.98 7.47
C ASN A 149 33.26 32.79 6.64
N THR A 150 32.92 31.57 6.20
CA THR A 150 31.59 31.32 5.63
C THR A 150 30.52 31.72 6.65
N SER A 151 29.53 32.50 6.22
CA SER A 151 28.47 33.02 7.09
C SER A 151 27.11 33.05 6.39
N GLY A 152 26.07 33.45 7.12
CA GLY A 152 24.72 33.64 6.57
C GLY A 152 24.12 32.37 5.94
N ASN A 153 23.52 32.52 4.77
CA ASN A 153 22.84 31.41 4.09
C ASN A 153 23.80 30.34 3.55
N ALA A 154 25.06 30.69 3.27
CA ALA A 154 26.04 29.71 2.78
C ALA A 154 26.33 28.62 3.83
N LEU A 155 26.37 28.99 5.12
CA LEU A 155 26.53 28.03 6.23
C LEU A 155 25.38 27.02 6.32
N LYS A 156 24.17 27.39 5.86
CA LYS A 156 22.97 26.57 6.01
C LYS A 156 22.91 25.42 5.00
N ASN A 157 23.65 25.53 3.90
CA ASN A 157 23.69 24.52 2.85
C ASN A 157 24.83 23.51 3.09
N PRO A 158 24.74 22.31 2.50
CA PRO A 158 25.88 21.41 2.40
C PRO A 158 27.06 22.14 1.73
N SER A 159 28.24 22.02 2.30
CA SER A 159 29.44 22.64 1.74
C SER A 159 29.85 21.96 0.44
N ASN A 160 30.62 22.61 -0.41
CA ASN A 160 31.22 21.92 -1.57
C ASN A 160 32.50 21.15 -1.22
N ASN A 161 32.91 21.14 0.05
CA ASN A 161 34.14 20.50 0.50
C ASN A 161 33.92 19.01 0.76
N THR A 162 34.99 18.23 0.64
CA THR A 162 34.96 16.78 0.89
C THR A 162 35.39 16.52 2.32
N ALA A 163 34.60 15.74 3.07
CA ALA A 163 35.02 15.25 4.38
C ALA A 163 36.22 14.31 4.23
N SER A 164 37.16 14.36 5.16
CA SER A 164 38.27 13.41 5.22
C SER A 164 37.76 12.01 5.60
N LYS A 165 36.87 11.92 6.59
CA LYS A 165 36.37 10.65 7.11
C LYS A 165 34.96 10.76 7.70
N VAL A 166 34.13 9.77 7.40
CA VAL A 166 32.84 9.53 8.05
C VAL A 166 32.85 8.12 8.61
N HIS A 167 32.65 7.97 9.93
CA HIS A 167 32.64 6.68 10.61
C HIS A 167 31.34 6.50 11.37
N LEU A 168 30.58 5.47 11.01
CA LEU A 168 29.29 5.12 11.59
C LEU A 168 29.42 3.82 12.39
N VAL A 169 29.05 3.82 13.66
CA VAL A 169 29.26 2.69 14.58
C VAL A 169 27.96 2.35 15.30
N GLY A 170 27.51 1.11 15.17
CA GLY A 170 26.33 0.65 15.90
C GLY A 170 26.02 -0.83 15.75
N ASN A 171 24.96 -1.31 16.42
CA ASN A 171 24.40 -2.62 16.10
C ASN A 171 23.75 -2.57 14.72
N GLU A 172 23.00 -1.49 14.45
CA GLU A 172 22.40 -1.20 13.16
C GLU A 172 23.04 0.04 12.54
N VAL A 173 23.48 -0.06 11.28
CA VAL A 173 24.01 1.08 10.53
C VAL A 173 23.30 1.19 9.19
N ASN A 174 22.60 2.31 8.98
CA ASN A 174 21.90 2.63 7.74
C ASN A 174 22.54 3.85 7.08
N ILE A 175 22.95 3.71 5.83
CA ILE A 175 23.70 4.74 5.11
C ILE A 175 22.94 5.11 3.85
N GLN A 176 22.46 6.35 3.75
CA GLN A 176 22.04 6.92 2.48
C GLN A 176 23.21 7.64 1.83
N VAL A 177 23.75 7.03 0.76
CA VAL A 177 25.06 7.46 0.22
C VAL A 177 25.02 8.72 -0.61
N ASP A 178 23.86 9.08 -1.18
CA ASP A 178 23.73 10.25 -2.04
C ASP A 178 24.06 11.58 -1.35
N GLY A 179 23.88 11.65 -0.02
CA GLY A 179 24.16 12.84 0.77
C GLY A 179 25.58 12.90 1.35
N ILE A 180 26.45 11.91 1.09
CA ILE A 180 27.77 11.83 1.72
C ILE A 180 28.87 12.16 0.72
N LYS A 181 29.58 13.26 0.97
CA LYS A 181 30.78 13.65 0.23
C LYS A 181 32.00 13.49 1.12
N SER A 182 32.64 12.32 1.04
CA SER A 182 33.79 11.95 1.86
C SER A 182 34.85 11.18 1.08
N ASN A 183 36.13 11.35 1.45
CA ASN A 183 37.25 10.52 0.98
C ASN A 183 37.19 9.10 1.57
N SER A 184 36.57 8.94 2.74
CA SER A 184 36.45 7.65 3.44
C SER A 184 35.11 7.55 4.17
N ILE A 185 34.36 6.48 3.90
CA ILE A 185 33.12 6.12 4.62
C ILE A 185 33.35 4.76 5.24
N ILE A 186 33.26 4.68 6.58
CA ILE A 186 33.51 3.47 7.35
C ILE A 186 32.25 3.10 8.13
N ALA A 187 31.85 1.84 8.03
CA ALA A 187 30.75 1.29 8.80
C ALA A 187 31.24 0.19 9.76
N SER A 188 30.89 0.33 11.04
CA SER A 188 31.10 -0.69 12.07
C SER A 188 29.73 -1.16 12.57
N ALA A 189 29.09 -2.03 11.80
CA ALA A 189 27.79 -2.62 12.12
C ALA A 189 27.96 -4.00 12.77
N TYR A 190 27.29 -4.26 13.89
CA TYR A 190 27.47 -5.51 14.66
C TYR A 190 26.25 -6.43 14.67
N SER A 191 25.15 -6.03 14.02
CA SER A 191 23.94 -6.84 13.87
C SER A 191 23.35 -6.72 12.47
N LYS A 192 23.15 -5.50 11.96
CA LYS A 192 22.57 -5.24 10.64
C LYS A 192 23.18 -4.01 9.97
N GLY A 193 23.36 -4.09 8.66
CA GLY A 193 23.77 -2.97 7.83
C GLY A 193 22.81 -2.78 6.66
N ALA A 194 22.49 -1.53 6.31
CA ALA A 194 21.72 -1.21 5.11
C ALA A 194 22.30 -0.01 4.38
N LEU A 195 22.24 -0.08 3.06
CA LEU A 195 22.63 0.96 2.12
C LEU A 195 21.40 1.44 1.37
N GLN A 196 21.32 2.75 1.20
CA GLN A 196 20.23 3.41 0.51
C GLN A 196 20.78 4.32 -0.58
N GLN A 197 20.16 4.27 -1.76
CA GLN A 197 20.46 5.16 -2.88
C GLN A 197 19.17 5.56 -3.58
N SER A 198 19.04 6.81 -4.01
CA SER A 198 17.90 7.27 -4.80
C SER A 198 17.88 6.60 -6.17
N THR A 199 16.70 6.32 -6.69
CA THR A 199 16.54 5.74 -8.03
C THR A 199 17.08 6.67 -9.12
N THR A 200 17.01 8.00 -8.94
CA THR A 200 17.67 8.97 -9.84
C THR A 200 19.18 8.78 -9.87
N SER A 201 19.83 8.73 -8.71
CA SER A 201 21.28 8.54 -8.59
C SER A 201 21.70 7.19 -9.18
N TYR A 202 20.98 6.13 -8.82
CA TYR A 202 21.29 4.79 -9.30
C TYR A 202 21.14 4.65 -10.82
N TYR A 203 20.08 5.23 -11.41
CA TYR A 203 19.88 5.20 -12.85
C TYR A 203 21.03 5.86 -13.62
N ASN A 204 21.54 6.99 -13.12
CA ASN A 204 22.61 7.74 -13.78
C ASN A 204 24.01 7.15 -13.55
N TYR A 205 24.27 6.58 -12.37
CA TYR A 205 25.63 6.22 -11.96
C TYR A 205 25.88 4.74 -11.66
N GLY A 206 24.85 3.90 -11.62
CA GLY A 206 24.98 2.44 -11.54
C GLY A 206 25.69 1.93 -10.28
N GLY A 207 25.21 2.32 -9.09
CA GLY A 207 25.77 1.89 -7.80
C GLY A 207 27.16 2.45 -7.46
N LYS A 208 27.81 3.20 -8.35
CA LYS A 208 29.16 3.78 -8.15
C LYS A 208 29.27 4.76 -6.97
N GLY A 209 28.16 5.21 -6.40
CA GLY A 209 28.09 6.05 -5.20
C GLY A 209 28.15 5.28 -3.87
N LEU A 210 28.14 3.95 -3.88
CA LEU A 210 28.06 3.11 -2.67
C LEU A 210 29.44 2.71 -2.11
N ASN A 211 30.46 3.54 -2.30
CA ASN A 211 31.82 3.23 -1.85
C ASN A 211 31.98 3.48 -0.35
N PHE A 212 31.94 2.40 0.43
CA PHE A 212 32.28 2.39 1.86
C PHE A 212 33.09 1.13 2.19
N THR A 213 33.74 1.11 3.34
CA THR A 213 34.38 -0.08 3.89
C THR A 213 33.76 -0.47 5.22
N THR A 214 33.79 -1.75 5.54
CA THR A 214 33.47 -2.24 6.88
C THR A 214 34.75 -2.42 7.67
N GLN A 215 34.83 -1.84 8.86
CA GLN A 215 36.01 -1.95 9.73
C GLN A 215 35.56 -2.15 11.18
N GLU A 216 36.31 -2.96 11.93
CA GLU A 216 36.13 -3.05 13.38
C GLU A 216 36.32 -1.69 14.06
N TYR A 217 35.47 -1.39 15.03
CA TYR A 217 35.66 -0.24 15.91
C TYR A 217 36.57 -0.63 17.07
N ASP A 218 37.68 0.10 17.25
CA ASP A 218 38.67 -0.25 18.28
C ASP A 218 38.15 -0.05 19.70
N ASN A 219 37.36 1.01 19.93
CA ASN A 219 36.87 1.38 21.25
C ASN A 219 35.48 0.76 21.51
N ILE A 220 35.35 -0.56 21.44
CA ILE A 220 34.09 -1.27 21.73
C ILE A 220 34.17 -2.05 23.05
N GLU A 221 33.11 -1.96 23.85
CA GLU A 221 32.96 -2.76 25.07
C GLU A 221 32.60 -4.21 24.71
N ASN A 222 33.27 -5.18 25.36
CA ASN A 222 33.04 -6.62 25.16
C ASN A 222 33.22 -7.10 23.71
N LYS A 223 34.30 -6.65 23.05
CA LYS A 223 34.63 -6.96 21.64
C LYS A 223 34.53 -8.44 21.26
N ALA A 224 34.95 -9.36 22.13
CA ALA A 224 35.03 -10.80 21.84
C ALA A 224 33.68 -11.44 21.43
N ASN A 225 32.55 -10.86 21.84
CA ASN A 225 31.22 -11.41 21.58
C ASN A 225 30.52 -10.75 20.38
N LYS A 226 31.24 -9.96 19.58
CA LYS A 226 30.67 -9.16 18.50
C LYS A 226 31.30 -9.53 17.17
N LYS A 227 30.46 -9.71 16.15
CA LYS A 227 30.88 -10.02 14.79
C LYS A 227 30.48 -8.87 13.88
N LEU A 228 31.47 -8.28 13.22
CA LEU A 228 31.23 -7.25 12.21
C LEU A 228 30.40 -7.80 11.05
N VAL A 229 29.39 -7.04 10.63
CA VAL A 229 28.67 -7.26 9.38
C VAL A 229 29.57 -6.85 8.23
N THR A 230 29.88 -7.79 7.35
CA THR A 230 30.71 -7.56 6.17
C THR A 230 29.95 -6.81 5.09
N GLN A 231 30.66 -6.05 4.26
CA GLN A 231 30.08 -5.17 3.23
C GLN A 231 29.08 -5.87 2.29
N ASP A 232 29.36 -7.12 1.91
CA ASP A 232 28.52 -7.94 1.04
C ASP A 232 27.15 -8.29 1.66
N LYS A 233 27.03 -8.20 2.98
CA LYS A 233 25.81 -8.49 3.74
C LYS A 233 24.95 -7.27 4.04
N PHE A 234 25.39 -6.07 3.63
CA PHE A 234 24.54 -4.89 3.76
C PHE A 234 23.35 -5.01 2.81
N GLU A 235 22.14 -4.86 3.36
CA GLU A 235 20.93 -4.81 2.56
C GLU A 235 20.95 -3.58 1.65
N LYS A 236 20.43 -3.71 0.42
CA LYS A 236 20.42 -2.63 -0.56
C LYS A 236 18.99 -2.18 -0.81
N HIS A 237 18.72 -0.91 -0.54
CA HIS A 237 17.41 -0.31 -0.74
C HIS A 237 17.48 0.88 -1.71
N ALA A 238 16.46 0.98 -2.54
CA ALA A 238 16.21 2.18 -3.33
C ALA A 238 15.35 3.15 -2.53
N THR A 239 15.61 4.45 -2.66
CA THR A 239 14.78 5.53 -2.12
C THR A 239 14.12 6.31 -3.24
N ILE A 240 12.87 6.72 -3.01
CA ILE A 240 12.04 7.44 -3.98
C ILE A 240 11.39 8.62 -3.25
N GLY A 241 11.95 9.82 -3.41
CA GLY A 241 11.53 11.02 -2.69
C GLY A 241 11.01 12.14 -3.59
N SER A 242 10.76 11.86 -4.86
CA SER A 242 10.31 12.86 -5.82
C SER A 242 9.69 12.20 -7.06
N VAL A 243 8.95 12.99 -7.85
CA VAL A 243 8.44 12.54 -9.15
C VAL A 243 9.57 12.16 -10.12
N LYS A 244 10.74 12.81 -9.99
CA LYS A 244 11.95 12.48 -10.75
C LYS A 244 12.52 11.12 -10.35
N ASP A 245 12.53 10.81 -9.05
CA ASP A 245 12.92 9.47 -8.59
C ASP A 245 11.94 8.41 -9.08
N TRP A 246 10.63 8.67 -9.05
CA TRP A 246 9.65 7.74 -9.61
C TRP A 246 9.86 7.53 -11.11
N PHE A 247 10.16 8.61 -11.86
CA PHE A 247 10.51 8.53 -13.28
C PHE A 247 11.67 7.57 -13.54
N TYR A 248 12.77 7.71 -12.80
CA TYR A 248 13.94 6.85 -12.95
C TYR A 248 13.78 5.47 -12.32
N PHE A 249 12.87 5.31 -11.36
CA PHE A 249 12.43 4.00 -10.89
C PHE A 249 11.73 3.25 -12.01
N ALA A 250 10.69 3.83 -12.60
CA ALA A 250 9.91 3.20 -13.65
C ALA A 250 10.77 2.92 -14.89
N LYS A 251 11.50 3.92 -15.37
CA LYS A 251 12.39 3.75 -16.53
C LYS A 251 13.50 2.74 -16.22
N GLY A 252 14.14 2.84 -15.06
CA GLY A 252 15.23 1.94 -14.68
C GLY A 252 14.77 0.49 -14.51
N TRP A 253 13.59 0.28 -13.93
CA TRP A 253 12.98 -1.03 -13.80
C TRP A 253 12.57 -1.61 -15.16
N ASN A 254 11.81 -0.83 -15.94
CA ASN A 254 11.26 -1.30 -17.22
C ASN A 254 12.36 -1.58 -18.26
N ASP A 255 13.44 -0.79 -18.27
CA ASP A 255 14.58 -0.97 -19.20
C ASP A 255 15.71 -1.84 -18.60
N ASP A 256 15.57 -2.30 -17.34
CA ASP A 256 16.62 -2.94 -16.54
C ASP A 256 17.96 -2.18 -16.51
N LYS A 257 17.89 -0.84 -16.49
CA LYS A 257 19.07 0.01 -16.52
C LYS A 257 19.96 -0.28 -15.32
N ASN A 258 21.25 -0.52 -15.60
CA ASN A 258 22.27 -0.84 -14.60
C ASN A 258 21.98 -2.10 -13.76
N ASN A 259 21.14 -3.04 -14.25
CA ASN A 259 20.72 -4.23 -13.49
C ASN A 259 19.88 -3.88 -12.24
N MET A 260 19.06 -2.82 -12.34
CA MET A 260 18.21 -2.33 -11.25
C MET A 260 17.31 -3.43 -10.68
N ARG A 261 16.82 -4.36 -11.50
CA ARG A 261 15.91 -5.43 -11.08
C ARG A 261 16.54 -6.40 -10.07
N ASN A 262 17.87 -6.53 -10.06
CA ASN A 262 18.59 -7.45 -9.18
C ASN A 262 19.37 -6.72 -8.09
N PHE A 263 19.64 -5.43 -8.25
CA PHE A 263 20.52 -4.71 -7.33
C PHE A 263 19.86 -4.37 -5.98
N PHE A 264 18.61 -3.91 -6.00
CA PHE A 264 17.86 -3.55 -4.81
C PHE A 264 16.88 -4.66 -4.42
N SER A 265 16.80 -4.95 -3.12
CA SER A 265 15.80 -5.87 -2.58
C SER A 265 14.50 -5.15 -2.21
N THR A 266 14.55 -3.85 -1.92
CA THR A 266 13.42 -3.05 -1.46
C THR A 266 13.45 -1.64 -2.01
N TYR A 267 12.29 -1.13 -2.40
CA TYR A 267 12.06 0.25 -2.83
C TYR A 267 11.23 0.96 -1.76
N LYS A 268 11.68 2.14 -1.32
CA LYS A 268 11.04 2.88 -0.22
C LYS A 268 10.68 4.30 -0.64
N LEU A 269 9.44 4.71 -0.41
CA LEU A 269 9.07 6.13 -0.53
C LEU A 269 9.67 6.93 0.62
N THR A 270 10.20 8.12 0.37
CA THR A 270 10.73 9.02 1.41
C THR A 270 9.98 10.35 1.50
N SER A 271 8.97 10.55 0.64
CA SER A 271 8.06 11.67 0.65
C SER A 271 6.76 11.34 -0.08
N ASP A 272 5.76 12.20 0.05
CA ASP A 272 4.63 12.23 -0.88
C ASP A 272 5.12 12.61 -2.29
N ILE A 273 4.44 12.10 -3.32
CA ILE A 273 4.77 12.34 -4.74
C ILE A 273 3.51 12.77 -5.48
N ASP A 274 3.56 13.95 -6.09
CA ASP A 274 2.51 14.50 -6.96
C ASP A 274 2.87 14.25 -8.44
N PHE A 275 1.98 13.56 -9.16
CA PHE A 275 2.17 13.26 -10.59
C PHE A 275 1.54 14.29 -11.53
N GLY A 276 0.95 15.37 -11.03
CA GLY A 276 0.49 16.48 -11.88
C GLY A 276 -0.64 16.11 -12.87
N GLY A 277 -1.48 15.11 -12.56
CA GLY A 277 -2.59 14.69 -13.41
C GLY A 277 -3.52 15.85 -13.81
N ASN A 278 -3.87 16.71 -12.85
CA ASN A 278 -4.64 17.95 -13.07
C ASN A 278 -3.92 19.00 -13.94
N GLN A 279 -2.62 18.85 -14.17
CA GLN A 279 -1.81 19.67 -15.09
C GLN A 279 -1.68 19.00 -16.47
N GLY A 280 -2.50 17.98 -16.76
CA GLY A 280 -2.50 17.26 -18.03
C GLY A 280 -1.37 16.23 -18.18
N LYS A 281 -0.65 15.90 -17.09
CA LYS A 281 0.36 14.84 -17.12
C LYS A 281 -0.31 13.47 -17.18
N ASN A 282 0.15 12.61 -18.08
CA ASN A 282 -0.25 11.21 -18.17
C ASN A 282 0.82 10.33 -17.51
N TYR A 283 0.44 9.56 -16.50
CA TYR A 283 1.30 8.61 -15.80
C TYR A 283 1.86 7.52 -16.74
N ALA A 284 1.08 7.05 -17.71
CA ALA A 284 1.54 6.04 -18.68
C ALA A 284 2.47 6.61 -19.78
N ASN A 285 2.59 7.93 -19.89
CA ASN A 285 3.51 8.62 -20.80
C ASN A 285 3.95 9.96 -20.18
N TYR A 286 4.72 9.87 -19.10
CA TYR A 286 5.11 11.02 -18.32
C TYR A 286 6.41 11.62 -18.83
N CYS A 287 6.43 12.94 -19.06
CA CYS A 287 7.63 13.66 -19.51
C CYS A 287 8.15 14.62 -18.43
N ILE A 288 9.44 14.48 -18.10
CA ILE A 288 10.18 15.41 -17.22
C ILE A 288 10.77 16.60 -18.00
N SER A 289 11.03 16.43 -19.29
CA SER A 289 11.39 17.48 -20.24
C SER A 289 10.93 17.10 -21.64
N GLN A 290 11.02 18.02 -22.60
CA GLN A 290 10.70 17.74 -24.01
C GLN A 290 11.53 16.55 -24.51
N GLY A 291 10.86 15.54 -25.08
CA GLY A 291 11.48 14.32 -25.59
C GLY A 291 11.97 13.31 -24.54
N GLN A 292 11.89 13.63 -23.24
CA GLN A 292 12.27 12.71 -22.16
C GLN A 292 11.03 12.18 -21.44
N CYS A 293 10.39 11.19 -22.07
CA CYS A 293 9.17 10.58 -21.59
C CYS A 293 9.35 9.09 -21.28
N THR A 294 8.57 8.57 -20.35
CA THR A 294 8.52 7.14 -20.03
C THR A 294 7.14 6.77 -19.47
N SER A 295 6.80 5.48 -19.49
CA SER A 295 5.68 4.99 -18.71
C SER A 295 6.09 4.87 -17.25
N MET A 296 5.33 5.50 -16.36
CA MET A 296 5.52 5.39 -14.90
C MET A 296 4.96 4.09 -14.31
N ILE A 297 4.28 3.28 -15.14
CA ILE A 297 3.74 1.97 -14.74
C ILE A 297 4.90 1.02 -14.50
N ILE A 298 5.02 0.51 -13.27
CA ILE A 298 6.07 -0.44 -12.91
C ILE A 298 5.67 -1.84 -13.37
N GLY A 299 6.43 -2.43 -14.28
CA GLY A 299 6.17 -3.80 -14.75
C GLY A 299 4.98 -3.92 -15.71
N SER A 300 4.92 -3.09 -16.75
CA SER A 300 3.81 -3.07 -17.71
C SER A 300 3.75 -4.27 -18.68
N ALA A 301 4.68 -5.23 -18.60
CA ALA A 301 4.81 -6.38 -19.50
C ALA A 301 5.32 -7.63 -18.75
N ASN A 302 5.20 -8.80 -19.40
CA ASN A 302 5.64 -10.07 -18.79
C ASN A 302 7.14 -10.10 -18.46
N ASN A 303 7.97 -9.55 -19.36
CA ASN A 303 9.43 -9.54 -19.22
C ASN A 303 9.96 -8.51 -18.22
N ASN A 304 9.10 -7.68 -17.62
CA ASN A 304 9.49 -6.68 -16.62
C ASN A 304 8.62 -6.72 -15.36
N THR A 305 7.97 -7.85 -15.08
CA THR A 305 7.18 -8.10 -13.86
C THR A 305 7.92 -7.66 -12.59
N PHE A 306 7.26 -6.87 -11.73
CA PHE A 306 7.83 -6.43 -10.47
C PHE A 306 7.92 -7.59 -9.47
N ASN A 307 9.10 -7.80 -8.87
CA ASN A 307 9.40 -8.94 -8.00
C ASN A 307 10.28 -8.61 -6.78
N LYS A 308 10.04 -7.44 -6.19
CA LYS A 308 10.80 -6.89 -5.06
C LYS A 308 9.86 -6.29 -4.03
N ASN A 309 10.39 -5.93 -2.87
CA ASN A 309 9.57 -5.31 -1.84
C ASN A 309 9.38 -3.82 -2.14
N PHE A 310 8.18 -3.30 -1.86
CA PHE A 310 7.86 -1.90 -1.96
C PHE A 310 7.21 -1.43 -0.65
N ASP A 311 7.87 -0.50 0.05
CA ASP A 311 7.37 0.08 1.30
C ASP A 311 7.07 1.56 1.09
N GLY A 312 5.78 1.92 1.08
CA GLY A 312 5.35 3.31 0.96
C GLY A 312 5.64 4.15 2.20
N GLN A 313 6.03 3.54 3.32
CA GLN A 313 6.33 4.21 4.60
C GLN A 313 5.22 5.18 5.09
N GLY A 314 3.99 5.00 4.63
CA GLY A 314 2.82 5.84 4.94
C GLY A 314 2.66 7.10 4.07
N PHE A 315 3.55 7.31 3.10
CA PHE A 315 3.49 8.40 2.13
C PHE A 315 2.44 8.16 1.04
N THR A 316 2.10 9.25 0.36
CA THR A 316 1.01 9.32 -0.62
C THR A 316 1.52 9.52 -2.04
N LEU A 317 1.08 8.67 -2.96
CA LEU A 317 1.11 8.91 -4.40
C LEU A 317 -0.17 9.65 -4.80
N LYS A 318 -0.08 10.84 -5.41
CA LYS A 318 -1.26 11.66 -5.67
C LYS A 318 -1.35 12.24 -7.07
N ASN A 319 -2.58 12.61 -7.46
CA ASN A 319 -2.91 13.37 -8.66
C ASN A 319 -2.51 12.63 -9.96
N ILE A 320 -3.22 11.54 -10.25
CA ILE A 320 -2.81 10.53 -11.23
C ILE A 320 -3.85 10.43 -12.34
N ASN A 321 -3.41 10.54 -13.60
CA ASN A 321 -4.19 10.18 -14.78
C ASN A 321 -3.42 9.11 -15.56
N ILE A 322 -4.08 8.02 -15.92
CA ILE A 322 -3.50 6.94 -16.72
C ILE A 322 -4.31 6.85 -18.01
N ASP A 323 -3.76 7.31 -19.12
CA ASP A 323 -4.32 7.08 -20.46
C ASP A 323 -3.38 6.12 -21.20
N VAL A 324 -3.85 4.91 -21.53
CA VAL A 324 -2.97 3.84 -22.04
C VAL A 324 -3.65 2.94 -23.07
N GLU A 325 -2.88 2.46 -24.04
CA GLU A 325 -3.40 1.63 -25.13
C GLU A 325 -2.50 0.43 -25.43
N ASN A 326 -3.10 -0.68 -25.85
CA ASN A 326 -2.43 -1.88 -26.36
C ASN A 326 -1.36 -2.47 -25.42
N ILE A 327 -1.70 -2.62 -24.13
CA ILE A 327 -0.84 -3.28 -23.13
C ILE A 327 -1.61 -4.34 -22.35
N ASP A 328 -0.88 -5.29 -21.76
CA ASP A 328 -1.52 -6.31 -20.95
C ASP A 328 -1.89 -5.84 -19.54
N TYR A 329 -1.06 -4.98 -18.92
CA TYR A 329 -1.13 -4.72 -17.48
C TYR A 329 -1.11 -3.22 -17.17
N ALA A 330 -2.21 -2.68 -16.64
CA ALA A 330 -2.33 -1.26 -16.28
C ALA A 330 -2.69 -1.05 -14.81
N GLY A 331 -2.01 -0.09 -14.19
CA GLY A 331 -2.16 0.36 -12.80
C GLY A 331 -0.97 1.21 -12.39
N ILE A 332 -0.84 1.55 -11.11
CA ILE A 332 0.42 2.11 -10.57
C ILE A 332 1.56 1.11 -10.81
N PHE A 333 1.26 -0.16 -10.52
CA PHE A 333 2.01 -1.32 -10.95
C PHE A 333 1.23 -2.05 -12.06
N GLY A 334 1.92 -2.51 -13.09
CA GLY A 334 1.33 -3.35 -14.14
C GLY A 334 1.20 -4.78 -13.62
N ASN A 335 2.31 -5.50 -13.59
CA ASN A 335 2.39 -6.92 -13.25
C ASN A 335 3.30 -7.13 -12.03
N VAL A 336 2.80 -7.84 -11.04
CA VAL A 336 3.48 -8.09 -9.75
C VAL A 336 3.52 -9.58 -9.43
N SER A 337 4.65 -10.04 -8.93
CA SER A 337 4.87 -11.42 -8.47
C SER A 337 5.84 -11.45 -7.29
N TYR A 338 5.73 -12.39 -6.36
CA TYR A 338 6.73 -12.59 -5.29
C TYR A 338 7.17 -11.30 -4.57
N SER A 339 6.22 -10.42 -4.26
CA SER A 339 6.49 -9.07 -3.75
C SER A 339 5.73 -8.81 -2.45
N ASP A 340 6.38 -8.16 -1.48
CA ASP A 340 5.71 -7.51 -0.34
C ASP A 340 5.52 -6.02 -0.67
N ILE A 341 4.27 -5.60 -0.92
CA ILE A 341 3.88 -4.22 -1.20
C ILE A 341 3.03 -3.70 -0.04
N ARG A 342 3.51 -2.68 0.66
CA ARG A 342 2.85 -2.23 1.89
C ARG A 342 2.96 -0.75 2.22
N ASN A 343 2.14 -0.29 3.16
CA ASN A 343 2.18 1.04 3.78
C ASN A 343 2.08 2.19 2.77
N ILE A 344 1.17 2.12 1.80
CA ILE A 344 1.08 3.13 0.73
C ILE A 344 -0.33 3.71 0.63
N LYS A 345 -0.40 5.03 0.45
CA LYS A 345 -1.64 5.75 0.15
C LYS A 345 -1.62 6.20 -1.30
N VAL A 346 -2.73 6.05 -2.00
CA VAL A 346 -2.93 6.51 -3.37
C VAL A 346 -4.16 7.39 -3.42
N ASP A 347 -3.99 8.63 -3.84
CA ASP A 347 -5.08 9.60 -4.00
C ASP A 347 -5.11 10.11 -5.43
N TYR A 348 -6.04 9.62 -6.24
CA TYR A 348 -6.17 10.05 -7.62
C TYR A 348 -6.55 11.53 -7.76
N MET A 349 -7.08 12.17 -6.70
CA MET A 349 -7.53 13.56 -6.66
C MET A 349 -8.53 13.90 -7.78
N GLY A 350 -9.45 12.98 -8.07
CA GLY A 350 -10.41 13.09 -9.19
C GLY A 350 -9.81 12.70 -10.55
N GLY A 351 -8.62 12.09 -10.55
CA GLY A 351 -8.00 11.53 -11.74
C GLY A 351 -8.67 10.26 -12.25
N ARG A 352 -8.18 9.76 -13.39
CA ARG A 352 -8.83 8.69 -14.17
C ARG A 352 -7.87 7.60 -14.62
N ILE A 353 -8.44 6.47 -15.02
CA ILE A 353 -7.76 5.37 -15.69
C ILE A 353 -8.55 5.04 -16.95
N ASN A 354 -7.97 5.30 -18.12
CA ASN A 354 -8.61 5.12 -19.41
C ASN A 354 -7.75 4.20 -20.28
N GLY A 355 -8.27 3.01 -20.52
CA GLY A 355 -7.66 1.96 -21.33
C GLY A 355 -8.32 1.79 -22.68
N ASN A 356 -7.49 1.49 -23.68
CA ASN A 356 -7.93 0.96 -24.96
C ASN A 356 -7.13 -0.32 -25.25
N ASN A 357 -7.82 -1.44 -25.43
CA ASN A 357 -7.23 -2.76 -25.61
C ASN A 357 -6.28 -3.16 -24.45
N VAL A 358 -6.72 -2.98 -23.20
CA VAL A 358 -5.98 -3.43 -22.01
C VAL A 358 -6.56 -4.72 -21.46
N ARG A 359 -5.72 -5.72 -21.19
CA ARG A 359 -6.19 -7.03 -20.71
C ARG A 359 -6.51 -7.04 -19.21
N TYR A 360 -5.65 -6.47 -18.37
CA TYR A 360 -5.82 -6.43 -16.92
C TYR A 360 -5.57 -5.02 -16.39
N MET A 361 -6.56 -4.43 -15.72
CA MET A 361 -6.53 -3.04 -15.29
C MET A 361 -7.01 -2.87 -13.86
N GLY A 362 -6.25 -2.12 -13.06
CA GLY A 362 -6.61 -1.78 -11.69
C GLY A 362 -6.19 -0.37 -11.28
N GLY A 363 -6.83 0.18 -10.23
CA GLY A 363 -6.38 1.42 -9.60
C GLY A 363 -5.05 1.33 -8.86
N PHE A 364 -4.55 0.12 -8.62
CA PHE A 364 -3.22 -0.08 -8.04
C PHE A 364 -2.38 -1.05 -8.85
N VAL A 365 -2.92 -2.23 -9.17
CA VAL A 365 -2.18 -3.30 -9.86
C VAL A 365 -2.96 -3.80 -11.07
N GLY A 366 -2.33 -3.95 -12.24
CA GLY A 366 -2.98 -4.64 -13.37
C GLY A 366 -3.22 -6.12 -13.08
N ASN A 367 -2.15 -6.85 -12.77
CA ASN A 367 -2.16 -8.27 -12.44
C ASN A 367 -1.20 -8.59 -11.29
N SER A 368 -1.67 -9.32 -10.28
CA SER A 368 -0.80 -9.96 -9.29
C SER A 368 -0.96 -11.47 -9.33
N LEU A 369 0.17 -12.20 -9.39
CA LEU A 369 0.18 -13.66 -9.45
C LEU A 369 -0.11 -14.29 -8.07
N HIS A 370 -0.83 -15.42 -8.07
CA HIS A 370 -1.34 -16.12 -6.89
C HIS A 370 -0.25 -16.50 -5.87
N ASN A 371 0.94 -16.89 -6.32
CA ASN A 371 1.99 -17.42 -5.45
C ASN A 371 3.02 -16.34 -5.10
N GLY A 372 3.04 -15.92 -3.83
CA GLY A 372 4.13 -15.18 -3.21
C GLY A 372 3.97 -13.66 -3.10
N SER A 373 2.85 -13.08 -3.55
CA SER A 373 2.60 -11.64 -3.40
C SER A 373 1.77 -11.33 -2.15
N PHE A 374 2.19 -10.32 -1.39
CA PHE A 374 1.53 -9.84 -0.17
C PHE A 374 1.28 -8.33 -0.31
N PHE A 375 0.03 -7.93 -0.06
CA PHE A 375 -0.42 -6.54 -0.11
C PHE A 375 -1.00 -6.17 1.25
N SER A 376 -0.43 -5.17 1.92
CA SER A 376 -0.86 -4.77 3.26
C SER A 376 -0.86 -3.27 3.52
N ASP A 377 -1.84 -2.79 4.28
CA ASP A 377 -1.90 -1.39 4.72
C ASP A 377 -1.88 -0.42 3.51
N ILE A 378 -2.81 -0.62 2.58
CA ILE A 378 -2.93 0.14 1.32
C ILE A 378 -4.26 0.88 1.28
N SER A 379 -4.24 2.15 0.92
CA SER A 379 -5.46 2.91 0.63
C SER A 379 -5.45 3.51 -0.77
N ILE A 380 -6.59 3.45 -1.46
CA ILE A 380 -6.80 4.04 -2.79
C ILE A 380 -8.07 4.89 -2.74
N LYS A 381 -8.00 6.14 -3.20
CA LYS A 381 -9.17 6.99 -3.20
C LYS A 381 -9.30 7.99 -4.35
N ASN A 382 -10.52 8.51 -4.49
CA ASN A 382 -10.88 9.63 -5.36
C ASN A 382 -10.62 9.37 -6.86
N ILE A 383 -11.05 8.21 -7.35
CA ILE A 383 -10.98 7.88 -8.78
C ILE A 383 -12.29 8.35 -9.44
N ASP A 384 -12.20 9.22 -10.45
CA ASP A 384 -13.39 9.63 -11.20
C ASP A 384 -13.92 8.48 -12.07
N PHE A 385 -13.05 7.89 -12.89
CA PHE A 385 -13.44 6.69 -13.61
C PHE A 385 -12.28 5.75 -13.95
N ILE A 386 -12.64 4.48 -14.06
CA ILE A 386 -11.85 3.40 -14.66
C ILE A 386 -12.63 2.92 -15.87
N ASN A 387 -12.09 3.09 -17.08
CA ASN A 387 -12.75 2.72 -18.32
C ASN A 387 -11.81 1.89 -19.19
N ASN A 388 -12.31 0.82 -19.82
CA ASN A 388 -11.54 0.07 -20.80
C ASN A 388 -12.43 -0.48 -21.92
N ASN A 389 -11.93 -0.41 -23.16
CA ASN A 389 -12.53 -1.04 -24.33
C ASN A 389 -11.59 -2.12 -24.86
N SER A 390 -11.91 -3.40 -24.70
CA SER A 390 -11.06 -4.51 -25.16
C SER A 390 -11.90 -5.76 -25.42
N ASN A 391 -11.37 -6.70 -26.22
CA ASN A 391 -12.05 -7.97 -26.50
C ASN A 391 -12.25 -8.81 -25.23
N SER A 392 -11.18 -9.07 -24.49
CA SER A 392 -11.27 -9.82 -23.22
C SER A 392 -10.47 -9.12 -22.14
N PHE A 393 -11.10 -8.85 -20.99
CA PHE A 393 -10.46 -8.08 -19.93
C PHE A 393 -10.95 -8.40 -18.51
N PHE A 394 -10.11 -8.00 -17.55
CA PHE A 394 -10.49 -7.85 -16.15
C PHE A 394 -10.19 -6.44 -15.64
N ILE A 395 -11.16 -5.80 -14.97
CA ILE A 395 -11.03 -4.45 -14.40
C ILE A 395 -11.43 -4.47 -12.92
N GLY A 396 -10.60 -3.89 -12.07
CA GLY A 396 -10.94 -3.67 -10.66
C GLY A 396 -10.66 -2.26 -10.19
N GLY A 397 -11.33 -1.82 -9.11
CA GLY A 397 -10.93 -0.60 -8.42
C GLY A 397 -9.53 -0.71 -7.80
N PHE A 398 -9.15 -1.90 -7.32
CA PHE A 398 -7.79 -2.21 -6.87
C PHE A 398 -6.98 -2.90 -7.96
N ALA A 399 -7.45 -4.03 -8.49
CA ALA A 399 -6.70 -4.83 -9.45
C ALA A 399 -7.51 -5.46 -10.60
N GLY A 400 -6.91 -5.65 -11.77
CA GLY A 400 -7.52 -6.47 -12.81
C GLY A 400 -7.62 -7.92 -12.35
N ILE A 401 -6.47 -8.52 -12.04
CA ILE A 401 -6.38 -9.81 -11.34
C ILE A 401 -5.73 -9.61 -9.98
N ALA A 402 -6.42 -10.04 -8.92
CA ALA A 402 -5.93 -10.01 -7.55
C ALA A 402 -5.55 -11.41 -7.05
N GLY A 403 -4.35 -11.87 -7.40
CA GLY A 403 -3.73 -13.09 -6.83
C GLY A 403 -2.71 -12.76 -5.74
N GLY A 404 -2.70 -13.53 -4.64
CA GLY A 404 -1.82 -13.31 -3.48
C GLY A 404 -2.62 -13.19 -2.18
N ASN A 405 -2.02 -12.58 -1.16
CA ASN A 405 -2.69 -12.27 0.11
C ASN A 405 -2.90 -10.75 0.23
N PHE A 406 -4.12 -10.34 0.55
CA PHE A 406 -4.53 -8.93 0.67
C PHE A 406 -5.09 -8.70 2.07
N THR A 407 -4.46 -7.80 2.83
CA THR A 407 -4.89 -7.47 4.19
C THR A 407 -4.91 -5.96 4.43
N LYS A 408 -5.93 -5.43 5.13
CA LYS A 408 -6.03 -3.99 5.46
C LYS A 408 -5.97 -3.11 4.21
N ILE A 409 -6.88 -3.38 3.28
CA ILE A 409 -7.01 -2.62 2.05
C ILE A 409 -8.24 -1.73 2.13
N TYR A 410 -8.09 -0.45 1.83
CA TYR A 410 -9.14 0.54 1.91
C TYR A 410 -9.34 1.21 0.54
N ILE A 411 -10.51 1.05 -0.05
CA ILE A 411 -10.91 1.72 -1.30
C ILE A 411 -11.99 2.73 -0.96
N ASP A 412 -11.83 3.99 -1.35
CA ASP A 412 -12.80 5.04 -1.06
C ASP A 412 -13.06 5.93 -2.28
N ASN A 413 -14.33 6.17 -2.59
CA ASN A 413 -14.76 7.10 -3.62
C ASN A 413 -14.24 6.74 -5.03
N ILE A 414 -14.85 5.73 -5.65
CA ILE A 414 -14.75 5.48 -7.09
C ILE A 414 -16.06 5.86 -7.74
N ASN A 415 -16.06 6.85 -8.63
CA ASN A 415 -17.30 7.28 -9.27
C ASN A 415 -17.77 6.25 -10.30
N ASN A 416 -16.97 5.87 -11.30
CA ASN A 416 -17.40 4.87 -12.30
C ASN A 416 -16.35 3.81 -12.64
N ILE A 417 -16.78 2.55 -12.78
CA ILE A 417 -16.01 1.46 -13.40
C ILE A 417 -16.77 0.97 -14.62
N LEU A 418 -16.17 1.06 -15.81
CA LEU A 418 -16.79 0.77 -17.10
C LEU A 418 -15.94 -0.17 -17.95
N GLY A 419 -16.47 -1.32 -18.30
CA GLY A 419 -15.87 -2.25 -19.26
C GLY A 419 -16.71 -2.38 -20.53
N LYS A 420 -16.07 -2.34 -21.70
CA LYS A 420 -16.73 -2.55 -23.00
C LYS A 420 -15.98 -3.60 -23.83
N SER A 421 -16.70 -4.58 -24.37
CA SER A 421 -16.17 -5.55 -25.34
C SER A 421 -17.12 -5.74 -26.52
N SER A 422 -16.57 -5.70 -27.73
CA SER A 422 -17.27 -6.08 -28.97
C SER A 422 -17.26 -7.59 -29.23
N SER A 423 -16.41 -8.35 -28.55
CA SER A 423 -16.26 -9.81 -28.67
C SER A 423 -15.37 -10.35 -27.56
N GLY A 424 -15.76 -11.42 -26.87
CA GLY A 424 -14.95 -12.05 -25.82
C GLY A 424 -15.62 -11.98 -24.45
N TYR A 425 -14.86 -12.15 -23.37
CA TYR A 425 -15.41 -12.16 -22.01
C TYR A 425 -15.00 -10.90 -21.22
N GLY A 426 -15.82 -10.48 -20.27
CA GLY A 426 -15.48 -9.37 -19.36
C GLY A 426 -15.75 -9.71 -17.91
N GLY A 427 -14.82 -9.35 -17.02
CA GLY A 427 -15.03 -9.39 -15.57
C GLY A 427 -14.67 -8.06 -14.92
N ILE A 428 -15.60 -7.48 -14.15
CA ILE A 428 -15.35 -6.20 -13.48
C ILE A 428 -15.79 -6.23 -12.01
N GLY A 429 -15.10 -5.49 -11.15
CA GLY A 429 -15.58 -5.28 -9.79
C GLY A 429 -14.95 -4.11 -9.04
N GLY A 430 -15.50 -3.79 -7.87
CA GLY A 430 -15.01 -2.66 -7.08
C GLY A 430 -13.63 -2.89 -6.47
N PHE A 431 -13.29 -4.12 -6.14
CA PHE A 431 -11.94 -4.54 -5.77
C PHE A 431 -11.19 -5.12 -6.97
N ALA A 432 -11.71 -6.20 -7.57
CA ALA A 432 -11.04 -6.92 -8.65
C ALA A 432 -11.94 -7.34 -9.81
N GLY A 433 -11.39 -7.43 -11.02
CA GLY A 433 -12.09 -8.13 -12.11
C GLY A 433 -12.12 -9.64 -11.88
N ASN A 434 -10.99 -10.19 -11.45
CA ASN A 434 -10.83 -11.60 -11.08
C ASN A 434 -10.08 -11.73 -9.75
N ALA A 435 -10.81 -12.11 -8.70
CA ALA A 435 -10.28 -12.43 -7.39
C ALA A 435 -9.72 -13.86 -7.39
N LYS A 436 -8.42 -13.95 -7.09
CA LYS A 436 -7.67 -15.22 -7.06
C LYS A 436 -6.90 -15.42 -5.76
N GLY A 437 -7.01 -14.52 -4.79
CA GLY A 437 -6.20 -14.51 -3.58
C GLY A 437 -6.98 -14.86 -2.31
N ASN A 438 -6.33 -14.60 -1.18
CA ASN A 438 -6.96 -14.54 0.13
C ASN A 438 -7.17 -13.09 0.53
N PHE A 439 -8.32 -12.78 1.14
CA PHE A 439 -8.77 -11.43 1.38
C PHE A 439 -9.18 -11.26 2.84
N GLU A 440 -8.57 -10.32 3.55
CA GLU A 440 -8.84 -10.06 4.97
C GLU A 440 -8.88 -8.56 5.28
N ASN A 441 -9.79 -8.11 6.14
CA ASN A 441 -9.82 -6.73 6.64
C ASN A 441 -9.87 -5.72 5.49
N ILE A 442 -10.86 -5.86 4.59
CA ILE A 442 -11.00 -4.99 3.42
C ILE A 442 -12.21 -4.09 3.61
N ALA A 443 -12.03 -2.79 3.35
CA ALA A 443 -13.11 -1.82 3.31
C ALA A 443 -13.24 -1.20 1.92
N ILE A 444 -14.47 -1.18 1.38
CA ILE A 444 -14.81 -0.50 0.13
C ILE A 444 -15.93 0.50 0.42
N ASN A 445 -15.63 1.77 0.32
CA ASN A 445 -16.56 2.85 0.59
C ASN A 445 -16.86 3.61 -0.71
N SER A 446 -18.14 3.69 -1.06
CA SER A 446 -18.68 4.49 -2.17
C SER A 446 -18.15 4.09 -3.55
N ILE A 447 -18.95 3.29 -4.25
CA ILE A 447 -18.83 3.08 -5.70
C ILE A 447 -20.16 3.44 -6.34
N ASN A 448 -20.21 4.50 -7.17
CA ASN A 448 -21.48 4.93 -7.75
C ASN A 448 -21.95 3.95 -8.82
N ASN A 449 -21.10 3.60 -9.80
CA ASN A 449 -21.49 2.70 -10.88
C ASN A 449 -20.39 1.72 -11.27
N ILE A 450 -20.79 0.45 -11.40
CA ILE A 450 -20.03 -0.63 -12.03
C ILE A 450 -20.86 -1.08 -13.24
N THR A 451 -20.37 -0.85 -14.45
CA THR A 451 -21.10 -1.13 -15.69
C THR A 451 -20.26 -1.97 -16.65
N LEU A 452 -20.79 -3.11 -17.07
CA LEU A 452 -20.17 -3.97 -18.06
C LEU A 452 -21.06 -4.05 -19.30
N LYS A 453 -20.48 -3.85 -20.49
CA LYS A 453 -21.16 -3.99 -21.78
C LYS A 453 -20.35 -4.92 -22.68
N VAL A 454 -20.76 -6.18 -22.83
CA VAL A 454 -19.92 -7.18 -23.53
C VAL A 454 -20.72 -8.08 -24.47
N ASN A 455 -20.14 -8.36 -25.64
CA ASN A 455 -20.65 -9.36 -26.56
C ASN A 455 -20.00 -10.73 -26.29
N GLY A 456 -20.34 -11.31 -25.14
CA GLY A 456 -19.89 -12.62 -24.69
C GLY A 456 -20.09 -12.79 -23.18
N PRO A 457 -19.43 -13.77 -22.53
CA PRO A 457 -19.62 -14.05 -21.11
C PRO A 457 -19.28 -12.85 -20.22
N ALA A 458 -20.12 -12.59 -19.23
CA ALA A 458 -20.05 -11.36 -18.45
C ALA A 458 -20.14 -11.61 -16.94
N HIS A 459 -19.29 -10.93 -16.17
CA HIS A 459 -19.26 -11.00 -14.71
C HIS A 459 -19.08 -9.62 -14.08
N ALA A 460 -19.96 -9.24 -13.16
CA ALA A 460 -19.79 -8.01 -12.39
C ALA A 460 -20.13 -8.20 -10.91
N GLY A 461 -19.32 -7.65 -10.03
CA GLY A 461 -19.61 -7.64 -8.59
C GLY A 461 -19.14 -6.37 -7.90
N GLY A 462 -19.80 -5.96 -6.82
CA GLY A 462 -19.34 -4.81 -6.02
C GLY A 462 -17.94 -5.02 -5.43
N PHE A 463 -17.58 -6.27 -5.11
CA PHE A 463 -16.22 -6.65 -4.73
C PHE A 463 -15.45 -7.19 -5.94
N ALA A 464 -15.92 -8.28 -6.57
CA ALA A 464 -15.23 -8.82 -7.74
C ALA A 464 -16.15 -9.38 -8.82
N GLY A 465 -15.70 -9.31 -10.07
CA GLY A 465 -16.39 -9.96 -11.18
C GLY A 465 -16.48 -11.47 -10.95
N GLN A 466 -15.33 -12.11 -10.72
CA GLN A 466 -15.24 -13.54 -10.43
C GLN A 466 -14.34 -13.82 -9.23
N LEU A 467 -14.62 -14.90 -8.52
CA LEU A 467 -13.75 -15.50 -7.51
C LEU A 467 -13.45 -16.95 -7.89
N PHE A 468 -12.25 -17.23 -8.38
CA PHE A 468 -11.88 -18.56 -8.89
C PHE A 468 -10.91 -19.34 -8.03
N THR A 469 -10.06 -18.65 -7.29
CA THR A 469 -9.10 -19.27 -6.37
C THR A 469 -9.03 -18.41 -5.12
N GLY A 470 -8.66 -19.03 -4.00
CA GLY A 470 -8.69 -18.38 -2.69
C GLY A 470 -9.36 -19.26 -1.66
N GLU A 471 -8.74 -19.35 -0.50
CA GLU A 471 -9.22 -20.17 0.62
C GLU A 471 -10.29 -19.41 1.41
N TYR A 472 -10.14 -18.09 1.57
CA TYR A 472 -11.05 -17.28 2.37
C TYR A 472 -11.22 -15.83 1.92
N VAL A 473 -12.36 -15.27 2.29
CA VAL A 473 -12.70 -13.84 2.25
C VAL A 473 -13.28 -13.48 3.62
N LYS A 474 -12.56 -12.68 4.40
CA LYS A 474 -12.91 -12.41 5.80
C LYS A 474 -12.86 -10.95 6.17
N ASN A 475 -13.69 -10.54 7.12
CA ASN A 475 -13.71 -9.18 7.67
C ASN A 475 -13.80 -8.14 6.55
N VAL A 476 -14.82 -8.27 5.70
CA VAL A 476 -15.02 -7.36 4.56
C VAL A 476 -16.20 -6.44 4.85
N TYR A 477 -15.96 -5.14 4.76
CA TYR A 477 -16.98 -4.10 4.87
C TYR A 477 -17.14 -3.38 3.53
N MET A 478 -18.36 -3.32 3.01
CA MET A 478 -18.68 -2.59 1.80
C MET A 478 -19.80 -1.62 2.08
N GLU A 479 -19.65 -0.35 1.73
CA GLU A 479 -20.67 0.68 1.94
C GLU A 479 -20.92 1.49 0.65
N ASN A 480 -22.19 1.73 0.33
CA ASN A 480 -22.64 2.56 -0.78
C ASN A 480 -22.15 2.10 -2.18
N VAL A 481 -22.25 0.80 -2.46
CA VAL A 481 -22.15 0.28 -3.83
C VAL A 481 -23.54 0.41 -4.47
N LYS A 482 -23.74 1.47 -5.25
CA LYS A 482 -25.08 1.85 -5.71
C LYS A 482 -25.55 1.02 -6.89
N ASN A 483 -24.79 0.99 -7.99
CA ASN A 483 -25.25 0.35 -9.23
C ASN A 483 -24.23 -0.68 -9.72
N VAL A 484 -24.65 -1.94 -9.86
CA VAL A 484 -23.91 -2.99 -10.57
C VAL A 484 -24.74 -3.45 -11.75
N LYS A 485 -24.30 -3.14 -12.96
CA LYS A 485 -25.05 -3.34 -14.20
C LYS A 485 -24.25 -4.14 -15.23
N VAL A 486 -24.88 -5.14 -15.83
CA VAL A 486 -24.36 -5.86 -16.99
C VAL A 486 -25.37 -5.83 -18.15
N ASP A 487 -24.92 -5.36 -19.30
CA ASP A 487 -25.59 -5.54 -20.59
C ASP A 487 -24.73 -6.52 -21.42
N ALA A 488 -25.21 -7.73 -21.66
CA ALA A 488 -24.43 -8.80 -22.28
C ALA A 488 -25.12 -9.41 -23.51
N ALA A 489 -24.32 -10.03 -24.37
CA ALA A 489 -24.76 -10.92 -25.44
C ALA A 489 -23.83 -12.14 -25.50
N GLY A 490 -23.90 -13.01 -24.48
CA GLY A 490 -23.11 -14.24 -24.44
C GLY A 490 -23.84 -15.41 -23.77
N ALA A 491 -23.20 -16.58 -23.74
CA ALA A 491 -23.78 -17.81 -23.20
C ALA A 491 -24.33 -17.66 -21.76
N PHE A 492 -23.73 -16.79 -20.95
CA PHE A 492 -24.27 -16.40 -19.65
C PHE A 492 -23.81 -15.00 -19.21
N ALA A 493 -24.53 -14.41 -18.27
CA ALA A 493 -24.14 -13.20 -17.57
C ALA A 493 -24.46 -13.31 -16.07
N ALA A 494 -23.52 -12.93 -15.20
CA ALA A 494 -23.68 -13.05 -13.76
C ALA A 494 -23.32 -11.75 -13.03
N VAL A 495 -24.21 -11.30 -12.15
CA VAL A 495 -24.08 -10.04 -11.41
C VAL A 495 -24.39 -10.24 -9.95
N GLY A 496 -23.57 -9.70 -9.06
CA GLY A 496 -23.96 -9.63 -7.66
C GLY A 496 -23.52 -8.37 -6.94
N GLY A 497 -24.10 -8.14 -5.77
CA GLY A 497 -23.70 -7.01 -4.93
C GLY A 497 -22.26 -7.18 -4.42
N MET A 498 -21.79 -8.41 -4.20
CA MET A 498 -20.38 -8.69 -3.90
C MET A 498 -19.65 -9.36 -5.07
N PHE A 499 -20.14 -10.49 -5.58
CA PHE A 499 -19.49 -11.27 -6.63
C PHE A 499 -20.39 -11.47 -7.85
N GLY A 500 -19.86 -11.35 -9.06
CA GLY A 500 -20.58 -11.85 -10.24
C GLY A 500 -20.70 -13.38 -10.18
N GLU A 501 -19.57 -14.04 -9.94
CA GLU A 501 -19.47 -15.50 -9.86
C GLU A 501 -18.52 -15.95 -8.76
N ILE A 502 -18.93 -17.00 -8.03
CA ILE A 502 -18.11 -17.77 -7.10
C ILE A 502 -17.86 -19.15 -7.70
N GLY A 503 -16.59 -19.44 -7.94
CA GLY A 503 -16.15 -20.66 -8.61
C GLY A 503 -15.24 -21.59 -7.86
N ASN A 504 -14.89 -21.21 -6.63
CA ASN A 504 -14.06 -22.02 -5.76
C ASN A 504 -14.80 -22.41 -4.48
N ASN A 505 -14.23 -23.40 -3.79
CA ASN A 505 -14.56 -23.68 -2.40
C ASN A 505 -13.87 -22.62 -1.53
N THR A 506 -14.60 -21.57 -1.18
CA THR A 506 -14.09 -20.45 -0.36
C THR A 506 -14.90 -20.33 0.91
N ASN A 507 -14.22 -19.98 2.02
CA ASN A 507 -14.85 -19.61 3.27
C ASN A 507 -15.05 -18.09 3.36
N PHE A 508 -16.30 -17.68 3.40
CA PHE A 508 -16.75 -16.30 3.60
C PHE A 508 -17.15 -16.12 5.06
N ASP A 509 -16.53 -15.18 5.76
CA ASP A 509 -16.76 -14.98 7.18
C ASP A 509 -16.69 -13.50 7.57
N HIS A 510 -17.64 -13.02 8.37
CA HIS A 510 -17.73 -11.62 8.81
C HIS A 510 -17.73 -10.64 7.64
N ILE A 511 -18.81 -10.66 6.85
CA ILE A 511 -19.00 -9.77 5.70
C ILE A 511 -20.20 -8.87 5.95
N TYR A 512 -20.01 -7.57 5.81
CA TYR A 512 -21.09 -6.59 5.93
C TYR A 512 -21.16 -5.69 4.69
N ILE A 513 -22.32 -5.71 4.03
CA ILE A 513 -22.62 -4.87 2.86
C ILE A 513 -23.75 -3.91 3.22
N LYS A 514 -23.47 -2.62 3.20
CA LYS A 514 -24.39 -1.56 3.60
C LYS A 514 -24.71 -0.62 2.43
N GLY A 515 -25.97 -0.24 2.30
CA GLY A 515 -26.40 0.72 1.27
C GLY A 515 -26.28 0.18 -0.15
N LEU A 516 -26.53 -1.12 -0.33
CA LEU A 516 -26.63 -1.74 -1.66
C LEU A 516 -27.95 -1.31 -2.33
N GLU A 517 -27.91 -0.91 -3.59
CA GLU A 517 -29.12 -0.47 -4.32
C GLU A 517 -29.44 -1.38 -5.51
N ASN A 518 -28.90 -1.12 -6.70
CA ASN A 518 -29.36 -1.70 -7.96
C ASN A 518 -28.39 -2.76 -8.50
N ILE A 519 -28.93 -3.96 -8.73
CA ILE A 519 -28.27 -5.10 -9.37
C ILE A 519 -29.06 -5.46 -10.61
N TYR A 520 -28.45 -5.27 -11.78
CA TYR A 520 -29.13 -5.44 -13.05
C TYR A 520 -28.29 -6.25 -14.02
N VAL A 521 -28.91 -7.24 -14.64
CA VAL A 521 -28.33 -8.00 -15.75
C VAL A 521 -29.35 -8.15 -16.87
N ASP A 522 -28.91 -7.93 -18.10
CA ASP A 522 -29.70 -8.17 -19.32
C ASP A 522 -28.81 -8.88 -20.35
N ASN A 523 -29.14 -10.13 -20.67
CA ASN A 523 -28.37 -10.96 -21.59
C ASN A 523 -29.20 -11.37 -22.81
N LYS A 524 -28.80 -10.89 -23.99
CA LYS A 524 -29.59 -10.97 -25.24
C LYS A 524 -29.14 -12.06 -26.22
N TYR A 525 -28.21 -12.92 -25.84
CA TYR A 525 -27.77 -14.03 -26.69
C TYR A 525 -28.80 -15.16 -26.73
N ALA A 526 -28.89 -15.91 -27.83
CA ALA A 526 -29.81 -17.06 -27.93
C ALA A 526 -29.34 -18.19 -26.98
N GLN A 527 -30.25 -18.83 -26.24
CA GLN A 527 -29.90 -19.81 -25.19
C GLN A 527 -29.08 -19.23 -24.00
N ALA A 528 -29.23 -17.94 -23.73
CA ALA A 528 -28.51 -17.25 -22.65
C ALA A 528 -29.14 -17.48 -21.27
N GLY A 529 -28.27 -17.66 -20.27
CA GLY A 529 -28.60 -17.54 -18.85
C GLY A 529 -28.24 -16.17 -18.25
N SER A 530 -29.08 -15.62 -17.38
CA SER A 530 -28.73 -14.47 -16.53
C SER A 530 -28.91 -14.79 -15.06
N TYR A 531 -27.96 -14.36 -14.23
CA TYR A 531 -27.94 -14.64 -12.80
C TYR A 531 -27.68 -13.38 -12.00
N ALA A 532 -28.56 -13.07 -11.03
CA ALA A 532 -28.45 -11.88 -10.21
C ALA A 532 -28.69 -12.19 -8.72
N GLY A 533 -27.82 -11.69 -7.83
CA GLY A 533 -28.06 -11.79 -6.39
C GLY A 533 -27.33 -10.76 -5.53
N SER A 534 -27.87 -10.42 -4.35
CA SER A 534 -27.27 -9.36 -3.51
C SER A 534 -25.87 -9.70 -3.01
N PHE A 535 -25.57 -10.98 -2.83
CA PHE A 535 -24.21 -11.46 -2.55
C PHE A 535 -23.53 -11.88 -3.84
N ALA A 536 -24.08 -12.88 -4.54
CA ALA A 536 -23.51 -13.35 -5.79
C ALA A 536 -24.54 -13.65 -6.87
N GLY A 537 -24.15 -13.41 -8.12
CA GLY A 537 -24.92 -13.84 -9.29
C GLY A 537 -25.02 -15.36 -9.33
N ARG A 538 -23.88 -16.06 -9.34
CA ARG A 538 -23.85 -17.53 -9.32
C ARG A 538 -22.77 -18.11 -8.42
N SER A 539 -23.04 -19.30 -7.89
CA SER A 539 -22.11 -20.14 -7.14
C SER A 539 -22.16 -21.57 -7.68
N TYR A 540 -21.09 -22.03 -8.36
CA TYR A 540 -21.10 -23.31 -9.09
C TYR A 540 -20.39 -24.48 -8.40
N LYS A 541 -19.80 -24.27 -7.22
CA LYS A 541 -19.14 -25.33 -6.45
C LYS A 541 -19.77 -25.57 -5.08
N VAL A 542 -19.74 -26.86 -4.75
CA VAL A 542 -20.56 -27.59 -3.77
C VAL A 542 -20.22 -27.29 -2.30
N THR A 543 -19.06 -26.71 -1.98
CA THR A 543 -18.61 -26.56 -0.58
C THR A 543 -18.15 -25.16 -0.21
N ALA A 544 -18.60 -24.12 -0.93
CA ALA A 544 -18.46 -22.77 -0.43
C ALA A 544 -19.17 -22.65 0.94
N VAL A 545 -18.52 -21.96 1.87
CA VAL A 545 -19.01 -21.78 3.24
C VAL A 545 -19.29 -20.30 3.44
N PHE A 546 -20.53 -19.96 3.77
CA PHE A 546 -21.01 -18.61 4.02
C PHE A 546 -21.37 -18.50 5.50
N GLN A 547 -20.64 -17.66 6.23
CA GLN A 547 -20.77 -17.48 7.67
C GLN A 547 -20.79 -15.99 8.02
N ASN A 548 -21.68 -15.59 8.92
CA ASN A 548 -21.72 -14.25 9.51
C ASN A 548 -21.75 -13.15 8.42
N ILE A 549 -22.78 -13.19 7.57
CA ILE A 549 -22.95 -12.26 6.45
C ILE A 549 -24.19 -11.41 6.68
N ALA A 550 -24.03 -10.09 6.59
CA ALA A 550 -25.10 -9.13 6.68
C ALA A 550 -25.14 -8.24 5.43
N ILE A 551 -26.34 -8.03 4.88
CA ILE A 551 -26.55 -7.18 3.69
C ILE A 551 -27.75 -6.28 3.95
N GLU A 552 -27.60 -4.96 3.81
CA GLU A 552 -28.70 -4.01 3.91
C GLU A 552 -28.73 -2.99 2.77
N GLY A 553 -29.94 -2.55 2.39
CA GLY A 553 -30.11 -1.48 1.42
C GLY A 553 -31.50 -1.48 0.77
N LYS A 554 -31.68 -0.57 -0.20
CA LYS A 554 -32.87 -0.56 -1.07
C LYS A 554 -32.59 -1.45 -2.27
N ILE A 555 -32.57 -2.76 -2.03
CA ILE A 555 -31.99 -3.74 -2.93
C ILE A 555 -32.97 -4.07 -4.06
N ASN A 556 -32.61 -3.70 -5.28
CA ASN A 556 -33.36 -3.95 -6.50
C ASN A 556 -32.58 -4.92 -7.39
N ILE A 557 -33.06 -6.15 -7.51
CA ILE A 557 -32.41 -7.22 -8.27
C ILE A 557 -33.25 -7.52 -9.51
N ASN A 558 -32.68 -7.32 -10.69
CA ASN A 558 -33.36 -7.56 -11.95
C ASN A 558 -32.50 -8.41 -12.89
N ALA A 559 -32.97 -9.61 -13.20
CA ALA A 559 -32.36 -10.49 -14.19
C ALA A 559 -33.24 -10.62 -15.43
N ASN A 560 -32.70 -10.23 -16.59
CA ASN A 560 -33.33 -10.44 -17.89
C ASN A 560 -32.43 -11.34 -18.75
N ALA A 561 -33.01 -12.33 -19.41
CA ALA A 561 -32.28 -13.21 -20.32
C ALA A 561 -33.16 -13.63 -21.49
N THR A 562 -32.55 -14.02 -22.60
CA THR A 562 -33.29 -14.65 -23.70
C THR A 562 -33.92 -15.99 -23.29
N GLN A 563 -33.18 -16.88 -22.62
CA GLN A 563 -33.69 -18.22 -22.26
C GLN A 563 -34.02 -18.31 -20.78
N SER A 564 -33.04 -18.22 -19.87
CA SER A 564 -33.29 -18.46 -18.44
C SER A 564 -32.77 -17.32 -17.58
N ALA A 565 -33.63 -16.74 -16.76
CA ALA A 565 -33.31 -15.67 -15.84
C ALA A 565 -33.50 -16.11 -14.38
N TYR A 566 -32.49 -15.88 -13.55
CA TYR A 566 -32.50 -16.23 -12.13
C TYR A 566 -32.13 -15.02 -11.28
N ALA A 567 -33.01 -14.65 -10.34
CA ALA A 567 -32.83 -13.54 -9.42
C ALA A 567 -33.08 -14.00 -7.97
N GLY A 568 -32.05 -13.93 -7.12
CA GLY A 568 -32.13 -14.32 -5.73
C GLY A 568 -31.77 -13.18 -4.80
N GLY A 569 -32.52 -12.99 -3.71
CA GLY A 569 -32.21 -11.94 -2.73
C GLY A 569 -30.84 -12.09 -2.06
N PHE A 570 -30.21 -13.27 -2.08
CA PHE A 570 -28.82 -13.56 -1.68
C PHE A 570 -28.01 -14.10 -2.86
N LEU A 571 -28.41 -15.25 -3.44
CA LEU A 571 -27.72 -15.90 -4.58
C LEU A 571 -28.66 -16.05 -5.78
N GLY A 572 -28.22 -15.59 -6.95
CA GLY A 572 -28.96 -15.79 -8.19
C GLY A 572 -28.96 -17.26 -8.66
N CYS A 573 -27.92 -18.03 -8.36
CA CYS A 573 -27.89 -19.47 -8.61
C CYS A 573 -26.92 -20.16 -7.66
N ASN A 574 -27.33 -21.31 -7.12
CA ASN A 574 -26.49 -22.17 -6.29
C ASN A 574 -26.55 -23.62 -6.81
N GLY A 575 -25.57 -24.05 -7.60
CA GLY A 575 -25.57 -25.40 -8.18
C GLY A 575 -24.73 -25.55 -9.46
N VAL A 576 -24.71 -26.78 -9.99
CA VAL A 576 -23.96 -27.14 -11.21
C VAL A 576 -24.67 -26.59 -12.45
N PHE A 577 -23.90 -26.03 -13.38
CA PHE A 577 -24.42 -25.40 -14.58
C PHE A 577 -24.36 -26.32 -15.79
N ASN A 578 -25.44 -26.32 -16.58
CA ASN A 578 -25.42 -26.79 -17.97
C ASN A 578 -26.19 -25.78 -18.85
N MET A 579 -25.46 -25.13 -19.76
CA MET A 579 -25.94 -24.26 -20.85
C MET A 579 -27.27 -23.51 -20.56
N GLY A 580 -27.21 -22.50 -19.70
CA GLY A 580 -28.32 -21.58 -19.40
C GLY A 580 -29.13 -21.95 -18.16
N SER A 581 -29.16 -23.23 -17.75
CA SER A 581 -29.94 -23.66 -16.58
C SER A 581 -29.13 -23.69 -15.28
N CYS A 582 -29.81 -23.40 -14.17
CA CYS A 582 -29.32 -23.61 -12.81
C CYS A 582 -29.94 -24.91 -12.25
N GLY A 583 -29.24 -26.05 -12.37
CA GLY A 583 -29.77 -27.38 -12.04
C GLY A 583 -28.96 -28.12 -10.97
N ALA A 584 -29.64 -28.92 -10.15
CA ALA A 584 -28.99 -29.83 -9.22
C ALA A 584 -28.62 -31.14 -9.94
N GLN A 585 -27.48 -31.21 -10.63
CA GLN A 585 -26.99 -32.50 -11.09
C GLN A 585 -26.28 -33.25 -9.94
N GLY A 586 -27.01 -34.21 -9.35
CA GLY A 586 -26.47 -35.37 -8.64
C GLY A 586 -25.74 -35.11 -7.30
N GLY A 587 -26.45 -35.28 -6.18
CA GLY A 587 -25.87 -35.44 -4.84
C GLY A 587 -26.07 -34.24 -3.90
N ASN A 588 -26.16 -34.49 -2.60
CA ASN A 588 -26.51 -33.56 -1.48
C ASN A 588 -25.51 -32.41 -1.22
N ASN A 589 -25.16 -31.63 -2.23
CA ASN A 589 -23.88 -30.96 -2.29
C ASN A 589 -24.02 -29.45 -2.62
N GLY A 590 -24.75 -28.71 -1.78
CA GLY A 590 -24.92 -27.26 -1.91
C GLY A 590 -24.10 -26.50 -0.88
N ALA A 591 -23.84 -25.22 -1.17
CA ALA A 591 -23.15 -24.29 -0.27
C ALA A 591 -23.64 -24.38 1.18
N TYR A 592 -22.71 -24.37 2.15
CA TYR A 592 -23.03 -24.27 3.56
C TYR A 592 -23.32 -22.82 3.90
N ILE A 593 -24.56 -22.52 4.28
CA ILE A 593 -24.99 -21.15 4.58
C ILE A 593 -25.44 -21.09 6.04
N HIS A 594 -24.73 -20.27 6.81
CA HIS A 594 -24.93 -20.12 8.24
C HIS A 594 -24.87 -18.65 8.64
N ASN A 595 -25.79 -18.18 9.49
CA ASN A 595 -25.82 -16.79 10.00
C ASN A 595 -25.78 -15.76 8.87
N VAL A 596 -26.81 -15.79 8.01
CA VAL A 596 -26.98 -14.81 6.93
C VAL A 596 -28.19 -13.94 7.21
N TYR A 597 -28.01 -12.63 7.13
CA TYR A 597 -29.01 -11.63 7.48
C TYR A 597 -29.18 -10.64 6.32
N LEU A 598 -30.40 -10.54 5.79
CA LEU A 598 -30.73 -9.62 4.70
C LEU A 598 -31.75 -8.59 5.21
N TYR A 599 -31.48 -7.31 5.03
CA TYR A 599 -32.41 -6.22 5.35
C TYR A 599 -32.78 -5.44 4.09
N PHE A 600 -33.96 -5.74 3.55
CA PHE A 600 -34.55 -5.04 2.41
C PHE A 600 -35.29 -3.79 2.90
N LYS A 601 -34.80 -2.61 2.54
CA LYS A 601 -35.49 -1.33 2.78
C LYS A 601 -36.73 -1.22 1.88
N GLU A 602 -37.71 -0.44 2.31
CA GLU A 602 -38.95 -0.18 1.56
C GLU A 602 -38.69 0.14 0.07
N GLY A 603 -39.47 -0.51 -0.79
CA GLY A 603 -39.38 -0.38 -2.25
C GLY A 603 -38.29 -1.25 -2.86
N SER A 604 -37.78 -2.24 -2.13
CA SER A 604 -36.89 -3.27 -2.67
C SER A 604 -37.66 -4.23 -3.59
N ASN A 605 -36.98 -4.87 -4.54
CA ASN A 605 -37.62 -5.89 -5.39
C ASN A 605 -36.64 -6.93 -5.94
N VAL A 606 -37.16 -8.12 -6.23
CA VAL A 606 -36.43 -9.22 -6.89
C VAL A 606 -37.25 -9.71 -8.07
N LYS A 607 -36.72 -9.57 -9.29
CA LYS A 607 -37.41 -9.85 -10.54
C LYS A 607 -36.53 -10.65 -11.49
N ALA A 608 -37.11 -11.64 -12.13
CA ALA A 608 -36.51 -12.39 -13.22
C ALA A 608 -37.47 -12.40 -14.41
N LYS A 609 -36.93 -12.26 -15.62
CA LYS A 609 -37.71 -12.30 -16.87
C LYS A 609 -36.93 -12.98 -17.99
N SER A 610 -37.53 -14.02 -18.54
CA SER A 610 -37.14 -14.59 -19.83
C SER A 610 -37.84 -13.85 -20.98
N TYR A 611 -37.15 -13.69 -22.10
CA TYR A 611 -37.76 -13.21 -23.36
C TYR A 611 -38.38 -14.35 -24.18
N TRP A 612 -38.00 -15.60 -23.92
CA TRP A 612 -38.67 -16.77 -24.47
C TRP A 612 -39.86 -17.16 -23.60
N ASP A 613 -40.97 -17.51 -24.24
CA ASP A 613 -42.09 -18.13 -23.53
C ASP A 613 -41.75 -19.57 -23.14
N GLN A 614 -42.50 -20.14 -22.21
CA GLN A 614 -42.29 -21.52 -21.72
C GLN A 614 -42.29 -22.55 -22.86
N ALA A 615 -43.05 -22.31 -23.93
CA ALA A 615 -43.09 -23.16 -25.13
C ALA A 615 -41.74 -23.28 -25.86
N TYR A 616 -40.85 -22.31 -25.67
CA TYR A 616 -39.49 -22.28 -26.22
C TYR A 616 -38.43 -22.61 -25.14
N GLY A 617 -38.85 -23.11 -23.98
CA GLY A 617 -37.95 -23.44 -22.86
C GLY A 617 -37.47 -22.21 -22.09
N GLY A 618 -38.22 -21.11 -22.13
CA GLY A 618 -37.92 -19.92 -21.34
C GLY A 618 -38.28 -20.07 -19.86
N GLU A 619 -37.35 -19.73 -18.97
CA GLU A 619 -37.54 -19.91 -17.52
C GLU A 619 -37.25 -18.62 -16.75
N SER A 620 -38.11 -18.27 -15.80
CA SER A 620 -37.93 -17.09 -14.93
C SER A 620 -38.07 -17.52 -13.47
N TYR A 621 -36.99 -17.42 -12.71
CA TYR A 621 -36.95 -17.79 -11.30
C TYR A 621 -36.56 -16.59 -10.45
N ALA A 622 -37.47 -16.15 -9.58
CA ALA A 622 -37.23 -15.10 -8.61
C ALA A 622 -37.49 -15.64 -7.20
N ASN A 623 -36.58 -15.38 -6.25
CA ASN A 623 -36.76 -15.75 -4.84
C ASN A 623 -36.09 -14.71 -3.93
N ILE A 624 -36.65 -14.41 -2.77
CA ILE A 624 -36.07 -13.46 -1.81
C ILE A 624 -34.77 -13.94 -1.13
N PHE A 625 -34.36 -15.19 -1.36
CA PHE A 625 -33.09 -15.73 -0.87
C PHE A 625 -32.24 -16.36 -1.99
N ILE A 626 -32.58 -17.56 -2.45
CA ILE A 626 -31.84 -18.26 -3.51
C ILE A 626 -32.83 -18.60 -4.61
N ALA A 627 -32.52 -18.19 -5.85
CA ALA A 627 -33.46 -18.34 -6.96
C ALA A 627 -33.84 -19.80 -7.24
N ASN A 628 -32.94 -20.75 -6.95
CA ASN A 628 -33.23 -22.19 -7.02
C ASN A 628 -33.36 -22.80 -5.61
N GLU A 629 -34.43 -23.57 -5.37
CA GLU A 629 -34.81 -24.08 -4.03
C GLU A 629 -33.96 -25.27 -3.51
N ASN A 630 -32.85 -25.58 -4.18
CA ASN A 630 -32.16 -26.86 -4.03
C ASN A 630 -31.06 -26.90 -2.95
N ASN A 631 -31.05 -26.01 -1.96
CA ASN A 631 -30.03 -26.03 -0.89
C ASN A 631 -30.53 -26.62 0.43
N LYS A 632 -29.95 -27.75 0.84
CA LYS A 632 -30.29 -28.43 2.10
C LYS A 632 -29.49 -27.92 3.31
N ASN A 633 -28.41 -27.17 3.11
CA ASN A 633 -27.43 -26.77 4.13
C ASN A 633 -27.58 -25.30 4.56
N ILE A 634 -28.81 -24.88 4.87
CA ILE A 634 -29.11 -23.53 5.37
C ILE A 634 -29.42 -23.63 6.87
N SER A 635 -28.78 -22.78 7.67
CA SER A 635 -29.06 -22.63 9.10
C SER A 635 -29.00 -21.15 9.51
N ASN A 636 -29.97 -20.68 10.27
CA ASN A 636 -30.04 -19.29 10.75
C ASN A 636 -29.92 -18.23 9.63
N ALA A 637 -30.75 -18.36 8.59
CA ALA A 637 -30.95 -17.32 7.59
C ALA A 637 -32.15 -16.46 7.99
N ASN A 638 -32.00 -15.13 8.01
CA ASN A 638 -33.05 -14.19 8.40
C ASN A 638 -33.22 -13.11 7.33
N ILE A 639 -34.46 -12.85 6.94
CA ILE A 639 -34.80 -11.84 5.94
C ILE A 639 -35.78 -10.85 6.56
N TYR A 640 -35.40 -9.58 6.59
CA TYR A 640 -36.24 -8.47 7.03
C TYR A 640 -36.71 -7.71 5.79
N HIS A 641 -38.02 -7.53 5.64
CA HIS A 641 -38.56 -6.77 4.52
C HIS A 641 -39.83 -5.99 4.87
N TYR A 642 -40.09 -4.95 4.09
CA TYR A 642 -41.31 -4.17 4.21
C TYR A 642 -42.52 -5.01 3.80
N ILE A 643 -43.62 -4.89 4.55
CA ILE A 643 -44.79 -5.76 4.38
C ILE A 643 -45.31 -5.76 2.94
N ASN A 644 -45.24 -4.65 2.19
CA ASN A 644 -45.85 -4.57 0.86
C ASN A 644 -44.95 -4.96 -0.33
N ASP A 645 -43.65 -5.22 -0.12
CA ASP A 645 -42.69 -5.38 -1.22
C ASP A 645 -42.75 -6.77 -1.89
N PHE A 646 -43.14 -7.83 -1.16
CA PHE A 646 -43.02 -9.22 -1.61
C PHE A 646 -44.31 -10.06 -1.50
N ASN A 647 -45.46 -9.46 -1.14
CA ASN A 647 -46.74 -10.13 -0.83
C ASN A 647 -47.45 -10.87 -1.97
N LYS A 648 -46.87 -10.97 -3.17
CA LYS A 648 -47.56 -11.48 -4.38
C LYS A 648 -46.96 -12.73 -5.01
N ASN A 649 -45.87 -13.28 -4.47
CA ASN A 649 -45.00 -14.19 -5.23
C ASN A 649 -44.70 -15.56 -4.56
N ASP A 650 -45.50 -16.01 -3.59
CA ASP A 650 -45.39 -17.36 -2.97
C ASP A 650 -43.94 -17.79 -2.62
N TYR A 651 -43.14 -16.90 -2.03
CA TYR A 651 -41.78 -17.21 -1.62
C TYR A 651 -41.77 -18.16 -0.42
N ILE A 652 -41.62 -19.48 -0.63
CA ILE A 652 -41.62 -20.49 0.44
C ILE A 652 -40.24 -21.13 0.57
N GLN A 653 -39.57 -20.98 1.72
CA GLN A 653 -38.43 -21.83 2.12
C GLN A 653 -38.47 -22.10 3.63
N ASP A 654 -38.77 -23.34 4.03
CA ASP A 654 -38.97 -23.79 5.42
C ASP A 654 -37.77 -23.57 6.37
N LYS A 655 -36.60 -23.19 5.83
CA LYS A 655 -35.33 -23.02 6.57
C LYS A 655 -34.92 -21.56 6.76
N ILE A 656 -35.79 -20.61 6.41
CA ILE A 656 -35.53 -19.17 6.47
C ILE A 656 -36.53 -18.49 7.40
N ASN A 657 -36.02 -17.66 8.30
CA ASN A 657 -36.85 -16.82 9.16
C ASN A 657 -37.19 -15.52 8.41
N ILE A 658 -38.47 -15.33 8.09
CA ILE A 658 -38.96 -14.11 7.43
C ILE A 658 -39.54 -13.18 8.50
N HIS A 659 -39.06 -11.94 8.52
CA HIS A 659 -39.48 -10.88 9.43
C HIS A 659 -40.07 -9.73 8.60
N THR A 660 -41.36 -9.48 8.75
CA THR A 660 -42.03 -8.36 8.08
C THR A 660 -42.05 -7.14 8.99
N TYR A 661 -41.89 -5.96 8.41
CA TYR A 661 -42.02 -4.69 9.14
C TYR A 661 -42.89 -3.68 8.40
N THR A 662 -43.40 -2.72 9.15
CA THR A 662 -44.16 -1.54 8.73
C THR A 662 -43.38 -0.28 9.11
N ASP A 663 -43.86 0.90 8.73
CA ASP A 663 -43.26 2.18 9.13
C ASP A 663 -43.11 2.28 10.66
N GLU A 664 -44.10 1.77 11.40
CA GLU A 664 -44.13 1.78 12.88
C GLU A 664 -43.11 0.81 13.52
N THR A 665 -42.86 -0.34 12.89
CA THR A 665 -41.99 -1.40 13.44
C THR A 665 -40.58 -1.41 12.86
N GLN A 666 -40.30 -0.59 11.84
CA GLN A 666 -39.04 -0.52 11.10
C GLN A 666 -37.82 -0.37 12.02
N ALA A 667 -37.88 0.56 12.99
CA ALA A 667 -36.76 0.83 13.89
C ALA A 667 -36.41 -0.38 14.76
N ASN A 668 -37.43 -1.12 15.23
CA ASN A 668 -37.23 -2.34 16.02
C ASN A 668 -36.67 -3.47 15.16
N ALA A 669 -37.21 -3.66 13.94
CA ALA A 669 -36.69 -4.65 13.00
C ALA A 669 -35.23 -4.37 12.61
N TYR A 670 -34.87 -3.11 12.39
CA TYR A 670 -33.49 -2.73 12.08
C TYR A 670 -32.56 -2.93 13.28
N LYS A 671 -33.02 -2.63 14.50
CA LYS A 671 -32.26 -2.90 15.74
C LYS A 671 -32.02 -4.41 15.94
N ASP A 672 -33.04 -5.23 15.69
CA ASP A 672 -32.93 -6.69 15.75
C ASP A 672 -31.95 -7.22 14.69
N PHE A 673 -32.04 -6.75 13.45
CA PHE A 673 -31.06 -7.02 12.39
C PHE A 673 -29.63 -6.70 12.84
N LEU A 674 -29.38 -5.48 13.33
CA LEU A 674 -28.05 -5.07 13.77
C LEU A 674 -27.53 -5.90 14.95
N SER A 675 -28.41 -6.35 15.86
CA SER A 675 -27.99 -7.21 16.97
C SER A 675 -27.49 -8.59 16.53
N LYS A 676 -27.88 -9.03 15.33
CA LYS A 676 -27.51 -10.32 14.75
C LYS A 676 -26.42 -10.20 13.67
N ALA A 677 -26.25 -9.01 13.09
CA ALA A 677 -25.30 -8.69 12.03
C ALA A 677 -23.89 -8.34 12.53
N ASN A 678 -23.73 -8.01 13.82
CA ASN A 678 -22.45 -7.60 14.43
C ASN A 678 -21.66 -8.78 15.02
#